data_AF-A0A2V2GH00-F1
#
_entry.id   AF-A0A2V2GH00-F1
#
_cell.length_a   1.000
_cell.length_b   1.000
_cell.length_c   1.000
_cell.angle_alpha   90.00
_cell.angle_beta   90.00
_cell.angle_gamma   90.00
#
_symmetry.space_group_name_H-M   'P 1'
#
loop_
_entity.id
_entity.type
_entity.pdbx_description
1 polymer ?
#
loop_
_entity_poly.entity_id
_entity_poly.type
_entity_poly.pdbx_seq_one_letter_code
_entity_poly.pdbx_strand_id
1 'polypeptide(L)'
;MFAAPKLTDAGKALYYENMGGAGITFTTIQMGKGTLSGSIAPLTALVDPVVTMDAAVTNNQNQYCDVSGKFSNASLAEGFYWREIGVFAADPDYPDDRSKDILYCYQNAYDTADFIPVASVQTVEKNITVPVIVGDAATVTCTLARSLIYASLQDLEDHDKDPNAHKALLDKINENLKNKQDKITTTGILKGAKDGEGNPTVVQAVAGTDYQPPTQELAANDEMGLDDTVPYFSNTVGQNKKVTLRALKAALGVQSASINVTTCAGASVTCTDGETTLNGVGSTKFSLPDNTGTWTVTATLAGVTVTKEVEATGALQYNVDLMIATGLAVTGAPTKTAYDVGEAFDPTGLAVIVTYADNTTEDVTADCTFSPATMASSTTEVTITYQRAGRTLTATQAVTVRQLSGISVATAPTKTAYYIGETFDASGMAIKATMSDGSTKAVTGWIYSPTGALTATDTAVTISYTENGVTKTTTQAITIRALVSIAITTPPTKTAYQYGEKFSSAGMAVTATYNDNSTRVVSGWTYSPTGALALSNTSITVSYTEGGVTKTTTQAITVSNTLSSIAVTTAPSKTAYFTGDTFDTTGMVVTATMADGSTKAVTGYTCSPTTMASNTTAVTISYTEGGVTKTTTQAVTVTTISTTLNSNSWATIKAVSDASKGASYWAVGDTKTITINGAVGNTTFSNLSVDAFILGFNHNSSREGANRIHFKIGKISGVHIALCDSNYGSSGSSASYFQMNASNTNSGGWNGSSMRKTLLGNSGTPTSPPSGSLLAALPADLRAVMKAVTKYSDNTGGGSNTASYVTSTTDYLFLLSEFEYHGARTYANSAEQNYQAQYDYYKAGNSKIHYKHNATGTAAYAWCRSVNSDFSNIFCLVSTGGGASTGYAYHSYGVAPGFAA
;
A
#
# COMPACT_ATOMS: atom_id res chain seq x y z
N MET A 1 23.26 -19.87 -10.46
CA MET A 1 21.83 -19.92 -10.82
C MET A 1 21.02 -19.40 -9.64
N PHE A 2 20.11 -18.44 -9.85
CA PHE A 2 19.30 -17.84 -8.78
C PHE A 2 18.19 -18.81 -8.32
N ALA A 3 18.00 -18.92 -7.00
CA ALA A 3 16.83 -19.58 -6.41
C ALA A 3 15.64 -18.60 -6.33
N ALA A 4 14.45 -19.09 -5.96
CA ALA A 4 13.25 -18.24 -5.84
C ALA A 4 13.51 -17.03 -4.90
N PRO A 5 13.16 -15.79 -5.31
CA PRO A 5 13.37 -14.60 -4.50
C PRO A 5 12.61 -14.66 -3.17
N LYS A 6 13.18 -14.05 -2.13
CA LYS A 6 12.54 -13.96 -0.81
C LYS A 6 12.10 -12.52 -0.54
N LEU A 7 10.91 -12.38 0.08
CA LEU A 7 10.39 -11.07 0.47
C LEU A 7 11.26 -10.45 1.57
N THR A 8 11.52 -9.15 1.44
CA THR A 8 12.02 -8.31 2.54
C THR A 8 10.88 -8.02 3.53
N ASP A 9 11.14 -7.43 4.69
CA ASP A 9 10.08 -7.06 5.63
C ASP A 9 9.17 -5.95 5.06
N ALA A 10 9.73 -5.02 4.29
CA ALA A 10 8.96 -4.01 3.57
C ALA A 10 8.13 -4.62 2.43
N GLY A 11 8.69 -5.59 1.69
CA GLY A 11 7.96 -6.34 0.68
C GLY A 11 6.83 -7.21 1.25
N LYS A 12 7.03 -7.79 2.45
CA LYS A 12 5.95 -8.48 3.18
C LYS A 12 4.83 -7.54 3.59
N ALA A 13 5.15 -6.32 4.02
CA ALA A 13 4.12 -5.32 4.34
C ALA A 13 3.26 -5.01 3.11
N LEU A 14 3.88 -4.72 1.97
CA LEU A 14 3.18 -4.53 0.70
C LEU A 14 2.38 -5.75 0.25
N TYR A 15 2.93 -6.95 0.43
CA TYR A 15 2.22 -8.21 0.19
C TYR A 15 0.92 -8.31 1.02
N TYR A 16 0.95 -7.96 2.31
CA TYR A 16 -0.24 -7.99 3.16
C TYR A 16 -1.25 -6.87 2.83
N GLU A 17 -0.79 -5.68 2.45
CA GLU A 17 -1.66 -4.60 1.99
C GLU A 17 -2.39 -4.97 0.68
N ASN A 18 -1.69 -5.67 -0.22
CA ASN A 18 -2.28 -6.22 -1.43
C ASN A 18 -3.40 -7.22 -1.14
N MET A 19 -3.22 -8.10 -0.14
CA MET A 19 -4.27 -9.02 0.31
C MET A 19 -5.49 -8.27 0.91
N GLY A 20 -5.31 -7.02 1.35
CA GLY A 20 -6.38 -6.11 1.76
C GLY A 20 -7.04 -5.34 0.62
N GLY A 21 -6.61 -5.54 -0.63
CA GLY A 21 -7.18 -4.91 -1.83
C GLY A 21 -6.50 -3.62 -2.30
N ALA A 22 -5.38 -3.20 -1.69
CA ALA A 22 -4.68 -1.96 -2.06
C ALA A 22 -4.01 -2.00 -3.45
N GLY A 23 -3.67 -3.21 -3.91
CA GLY A 23 -2.92 -3.44 -5.14
C GLY A 23 -1.40 -3.23 -5.00
N ILE A 24 -0.61 -3.83 -5.89
CA ILE A 24 0.84 -3.62 -5.97
C ILE A 24 1.19 -3.11 -7.37
N THR A 25 2.04 -2.09 -7.41
CA THR A 25 2.65 -1.58 -8.64
C THR A 25 4.15 -1.86 -8.64
N PHE A 26 4.60 -2.86 -9.40
CA PHE A 26 6.03 -3.11 -9.58
C PHE A 26 6.64 -2.10 -10.55
N THR A 27 7.86 -1.68 -10.24
CA THR A 27 8.45 -0.49 -10.85
C THR A 27 9.76 -0.78 -11.57
N THR A 28 10.71 -1.47 -10.92
CA THR A 28 12.01 -1.83 -11.51
C THR A 28 12.51 -3.20 -11.06
N ILE A 29 13.41 -3.77 -11.86
CA ILE A 29 14.28 -4.88 -11.49
C ILE A 29 15.71 -4.35 -11.46
N GLN A 30 16.47 -4.66 -10.42
CA GLN A 30 17.88 -4.33 -10.33
C GLN A 30 18.74 -5.59 -10.30
N MET A 31 19.90 -5.52 -10.95
CA MET A 31 20.96 -6.54 -10.93
C MET A 31 22.22 -5.93 -10.30
N GLY A 32 22.94 -6.70 -9.50
CA GLY A 32 24.13 -6.22 -8.82
C GLY A 32 25.22 -7.27 -8.66
N LYS A 33 26.33 -6.84 -8.07
CA LYS A 33 27.51 -7.66 -7.79
C LYS A 33 27.75 -7.90 -6.30
N GLY A 34 26.84 -7.43 -5.45
CA GLY A 34 26.95 -7.50 -4.00
C GLY A 34 26.90 -8.92 -3.44
N THR A 35 27.60 -9.12 -2.32
CA THR A 35 27.63 -10.40 -1.59
C THR A 35 26.86 -10.25 -0.28
N LEU A 36 25.83 -11.07 -0.08
CA LEU A 36 25.02 -11.03 1.13
C LEU A 36 25.73 -11.75 2.30
N SER A 37 25.93 -11.07 3.42
CA SER A 37 26.54 -11.64 4.65
C SER A 37 25.57 -11.80 5.83
N GLY A 38 24.27 -11.50 5.63
CA GLY A 38 23.25 -11.49 6.68
C GLY A 38 21.84 -11.83 6.19
N SER A 39 20.81 -11.48 6.98
CA SER A 39 19.41 -11.73 6.63
C SER A 39 18.93 -10.82 5.49
N ILE A 40 18.02 -11.33 4.66
CA ILE A 40 17.33 -10.57 3.59
C ILE A 40 16.25 -9.64 4.17
N ALA A 41 15.68 -10.00 5.33
CA ALA A 41 14.52 -9.33 5.93
C ALA A 41 14.66 -7.79 6.05
N PRO A 42 15.79 -7.23 6.54
CA PRO A 42 15.91 -5.78 6.71
C PRO A 42 16.38 -5.02 5.45
N LEU A 43 16.58 -5.68 4.31
CA LEU A 43 17.11 -5.02 3.12
C LEU A 43 16.09 -4.07 2.50
N THR A 44 16.55 -2.87 2.18
CA THR A 44 15.78 -1.83 1.46
C THR A 44 16.36 -1.50 0.08
N ALA A 45 17.56 -1.99 -0.22
CA ALA A 45 18.26 -1.85 -1.49
C ALA A 45 19.15 -3.07 -1.75
N LEU A 46 19.65 -3.22 -2.98
CA LEU A 46 20.73 -4.17 -3.29
C LEU A 46 22.01 -3.77 -2.54
N VAL A 47 22.90 -4.74 -2.29
CA VAL A 47 24.16 -4.51 -1.58
C VAL A 47 25.14 -3.71 -2.45
N ASP A 48 25.18 -3.96 -3.76
CA ASP A 48 25.99 -3.26 -4.75
C ASP A 48 25.32 -3.32 -6.15
N PRO A 49 24.30 -2.46 -6.42
CA PRO A 49 23.56 -2.45 -7.68
C PRO A 49 24.43 -1.96 -8.85
N VAL A 50 24.27 -2.61 -10.01
CA VAL A 50 25.02 -2.29 -11.24
C VAL A 50 24.08 -1.88 -12.37
N VAL A 51 22.92 -2.53 -12.48
CA VAL A 51 21.96 -2.31 -13.57
C VAL A 51 20.55 -2.15 -13.02
N THR A 52 19.80 -1.19 -13.56
CA THR A 52 18.39 -0.99 -13.28
C THR A 52 17.60 -1.10 -14.57
N MET A 53 16.49 -1.85 -14.53
CA MET A 53 15.58 -2.07 -15.64
C MET A 53 14.16 -1.74 -15.21
N ASP A 54 13.37 -1.12 -16.08
CA ASP A 54 11.94 -0.96 -15.81
C ASP A 54 11.24 -2.33 -15.78
N ALA A 55 10.31 -2.47 -14.84
CA ALA A 55 9.55 -3.69 -14.64
C ALA A 55 8.28 -3.72 -15.52
N ALA A 56 8.04 -4.86 -16.17
CA ALA A 56 6.77 -5.22 -16.77
C ALA A 56 6.20 -6.44 -16.04
N VAL A 57 4.90 -6.45 -15.77
CA VAL A 57 4.27 -7.49 -14.94
C VAL A 57 3.28 -8.29 -15.75
N THR A 58 3.42 -9.61 -15.70
CA THR A 58 2.41 -10.56 -16.19
C THR A 58 1.80 -11.28 -14.98
N ASN A 59 0.49 -11.13 -14.78
CA ASN A 59 -0.21 -11.83 -13.70
C ASN A 59 -0.57 -13.25 -14.16
N ASN A 60 0.03 -14.26 -13.55
CA ASN A 60 -0.05 -15.64 -14.00
C ASN A 60 -1.22 -16.43 -13.38
N GLN A 61 -2.16 -15.77 -12.70
CA GLN A 61 -3.32 -16.37 -12.03
C GLN A 61 -2.95 -17.63 -11.23
N ASN A 62 -2.17 -17.51 -10.14
CA ASN A 62 -1.88 -18.59 -9.18
C ASN A 62 -1.08 -18.09 -7.95
N GLN A 63 -1.43 -16.92 -7.38
CA GLN A 63 -0.71 -16.25 -6.26
C GLN A 63 0.70 -15.72 -6.58
N TYR A 64 1.16 -15.86 -7.83
CA TYR A 64 2.43 -15.33 -8.33
C TYR A 64 2.21 -14.45 -9.56
N CYS A 65 3.08 -13.45 -9.73
CA CYS A 65 3.25 -12.72 -10.98
C CYS A 65 4.69 -12.85 -11.47
N ASP A 66 4.87 -12.77 -12.79
CA ASP A 66 6.18 -12.65 -13.39
C ASP A 66 6.50 -11.18 -13.58
N VAL A 67 7.54 -10.72 -12.87
CA VAL A 67 8.09 -9.37 -13.05
C VAL A 67 9.30 -9.48 -13.97
N SER A 68 9.22 -8.83 -15.13
CA SER A 68 10.21 -8.94 -16.20
C SER A 68 10.85 -7.61 -16.55
N GLY A 69 12.10 -7.63 -17.00
CA GLY A 69 12.85 -6.45 -17.43
C GLY A 69 13.83 -6.80 -18.55
N LYS A 70 13.96 -5.93 -19.55
CA LYS A 70 14.91 -6.13 -20.65
C LYS A 70 16.29 -5.62 -20.26
N PHE A 71 17.26 -6.52 -20.25
CA PHE A 71 18.67 -6.24 -20.00
C PHE A 71 19.46 -6.20 -21.31
N SER A 72 20.29 -5.18 -21.48
CA SER A 72 21.36 -5.14 -22.48
C SER A 72 22.66 -4.70 -21.81
N ASN A 73 23.78 -5.34 -22.16
CA ASN A 73 25.09 -4.95 -21.65
C ASN A 73 25.77 -3.84 -22.47
N ALA A 74 25.07 -3.23 -23.44
CA ALA A 74 25.59 -2.20 -24.34
C ALA A 74 26.22 -1.00 -23.62
N SER A 75 25.68 -0.62 -22.45
CA SER A 75 26.14 0.52 -21.65
C SER A 75 27.10 0.15 -20.51
N LEU A 76 27.46 -1.13 -20.34
CA LEU A 76 28.38 -1.54 -19.27
C LEU A 76 29.82 -1.12 -19.59
N ALA A 77 30.42 -0.32 -18.70
CA ALA A 77 31.83 0.06 -18.78
C ALA A 77 32.77 -1.06 -18.32
N GLU A 78 32.31 -1.91 -17.39
CA GLU A 78 33.06 -3.04 -16.84
C GLU A 78 32.14 -4.26 -16.70
N GLY A 79 32.70 -5.46 -16.88
CA GLY A 79 31.97 -6.70 -16.67
C GLY A 79 31.83 -7.00 -15.17
N PHE A 80 30.78 -7.70 -14.78
CA PHE A 80 30.53 -8.02 -13.37
C PHE A 80 29.99 -9.45 -13.20
N TYR A 81 30.26 -10.04 -12.04
CA TYR A 81 29.58 -11.26 -11.64
C TYR A 81 28.19 -10.91 -11.11
N TRP A 82 27.16 -11.37 -11.79
CA TRP A 82 25.77 -11.13 -11.42
C TRP A 82 25.41 -11.96 -10.18
N ARG A 83 25.63 -11.36 -9.02
CA ARG A 83 25.48 -12.00 -7.71
C ARG A 83 24.14 -11.73 -7.06
N GLU A 84 23.50 -10.61 -7.37
CA GLU A 84 22.24 -10.25 -6.74
C GLU A 84 21.21 -9.74 -7.72
N ILE A 85 19.95 -9.96 -7.36
CA ILE A 85 18.79 -9.45 -8.08
C ILE A 85 17.74 -9.01 -7.08
N GLY A 86 17.09 -7.88 -7.35
CA GLY A 86 15.97 -7.41 -6.56
C GLY A 86 14.86 -6.83 -7.44
N VAL A 87 13.62 -6.97 -6.97
CA VAL A 87 12.44 -6.40 -7.59
C VAL A 87 11.89 -5.31 -6.68
N PHE A 88 11.57 -4.16 -7.27
CA PHE A 88 11.06 -2.99 -6.56
C PHE A 88 9.60 -2.73 -6.92
N ALA A 89 8.86 -2.19 -5.95
CA ALA A 89 7.48 -1.75 -6.10
C ALA A 89 7.32 -0.31 -5.58
N ALA A 90 6.36 0.43 -6.13
CA ALA A 90 6.06 1.78 -5.70
C ALA A 90 5.54 1.77 -4.26
N ASP A 91 5.94 2.76 -3.47
CA ASP A 91 5.32 3.03 -2.18
C ASP A 91 3.88 3.53 -2.40
N PRO A 92 2.84 2.87 -1.84
CA PRO A 92 1.45 3.30 -2.00
C PRO A 92 1.17 4.72 -1.53
N ASP A 93 1.95 5.24 -0.56
CA ASP A 93 1.82 6.62 -0.07
C ASP A 93 2.45 7.63 -1.05
N TYR A 94 3.36 7.17 -1.93
CA TYR A 94 4.10 7.99 -2.90
C TYR A 94 4.17 7.32 -4.29
N PRO A 95 3.03 7.03 -4.93
CA PRO A 95 2.97 6.14 -6.11
C PRO A 95 3.74 6.67 -7.33
N ASP A 96 3.99 7.98 -7.39
CA ASP A 96 4.70 8.64 -8.50
C ASP A 96 6.17 9.00 -8.18
N ASP A 97 6.63 8.85 -6.93
CA ASP A 97 8.01 9.18 -6.52
C ASP A 97 8.89 7.93 -6.46
N ARG A 98 9.63 7.68 -7.56
CA ARG A 98 10.52 6.53 -7.71
C ARG A 98 11.68 6.49 -6.72
N SER A 99 12.00 7.60 -6.04
CA SER A 99 13.02 7.62 -4.98
C SER A 99 12.56 6.91 -3.70
N LYS A 100 11.26 6.62 -3.61
CA LYS A 100 10.59 5.91 -2.50
C LYS A 100 10.30 4.44 -2.81
N ASP A 101 10.68 3.96 -3.99
CA ASP A 101 10.47 2.57 -4.39
C ASP A 101 10.99 1.59 -3.31
N ILE A 102 10.14 0.64 -2.94
CA ILE A 102 10.38 -0.35 -1.90
C ILE A 102 10.97 -1.61 -2.55
N LEU A 103 12.10 -2.09 -2.02
CA LEU A 103 12.64 -3.40 -2.40
C LEU A 103 11.70 -4.51 -1.92
N TYR A 104 10.92 -5.06 -2.85
CA TYR A 104 9.88 -6.05 -2.57
C TYR A 104 10.46 -7.43 -2.28
N CYS A 105 11.34 -7.91 -3.14
CA CYS A 105 12.03 -9.19 -2.95
C CYS A 105 13.46 -9.14 -3.44
N TYR A 106 14.29 -9.99 -2.86
CA TYR A 106 15.72 -10.06 -3.13
C TYR A 106 16.21 -11.51 -3.21
N GLN A 107 17.23 -11.74 -4.04
CA GLN A 107 17.98 -12.99 -4.05
C GLN A 107 19.48 -12.76 -4.32
N ASN A 108 20.32 -13.61 -3.72
CA ASN A 108 21.75 -13.70 -4.01
C ASN A 108 22.12 -15.08 -4.58
N ALA A 109 22.96 -15.11 -5.61
CA ALA A 109 23.48 -16.31 -6.26
C ALA A 109 24.76 -16.86 -5.60
N TYR A 110 25.34 -16.13 -4.63
CA TYR A 110 26.59 -16.46 -3.93
C TYR A 110 27.70 -16.91 -4.90
N ASP A 111 28.25 -18.11 -4.69
CA ASP A 111 29.35 -18.67 -5.49
C ASP A 111 28.90 -19.17 -6.88
N THR A 112 27.60 -19.14 -7.18
CA THR A 112 27.02 -19.61 -8.45
C THR A 112 26.69 -18.48 -9.44
N ALA A 113 27.29 -17.30 -9.23
CA ALA A 113 27.06 -16.12 -10.05
C ALA A 113 27.70 -16.22 -11.43
N ASP A 114 26.94 -15.88 -12.46
CA ASP A 114 27.42 -15.83 -13.84
C ASP A 114 28.13 -14.50 -14.13
N PHE A 115 29.21 -14.54 -14.92
CA PHE A 115 29.91 -13.33 -15.35
C PHE A 115 29.20 -12.70 -16.57
N ILE A 116 28.86 -11.43 -16.46
CA ILE A 116 28.32 -10.60 -17.54
C ILE A 116 29.46 -9.75 -18.11
N PRO A 117 29.93 -9.99 -19.34
CA PRO A 117 30.98 -9.20 -19.97
C PRO A 117 30.46 -7.84 -20.46
N VAL A 118 31.37 -6.93 -20.80
CA VAL A 118 31.04 -5.70 -21.55
C VAL A 118 30.71 -6.01 -23.01
N ALA A 119 29.93 -5.15 -23.66
CA ALA A 119 29.46 -5.38 -25.03
C ALA A 119 30.56 -5.54 -26.09
N SER A 120 31.75 -4.94 -25.87
CA SER A 120 32.91 -5.09 -26.77
C SER A 120 33.53 -6.49 -26.75
N VAL A 121 33.26 -7.29 -25.72
CA VAL A 121 33.69 -8.69 -25.60
C VAL A 121 32.60 -9.62 -26.15
N GLN A 122 31.36 -9.40 -25.72
CA GLN A 122 30.19 -10.16 -26.16
C GLN A 122 28.94 -9.33 -25.95
N THR A 123 28.12 -9.14 -26.98
CA THR A 123 26.80 -8.53 -26.83
C THR A 123 25.86 -9.50 -26.12
N VAL A 124 25.24 -9.04 -25.04
CA VAL A 124 24.26 -9.79 -24.25
C VAL A 124 22.98 -8.99 -24.17
N GLU A 125 21.91 -9.54 -24.73
CA GLU A 125 20.55 -9.06 -24.57
C GLU A 125 19.69 -10.19 -23.99
N LYS A 126 19.02 -9.94 -22.87
CA LYS A 126 18.21 -10.94 -22.18
C LYS A 126 16.95 -10.31 -21.61
N ASN A 127 15.85 -11.05 -21.63
CA ASN A 127 14.68 -10.75 -20.80
C ASN A 127 14.89 -11.42 -19.44
N ILE A 128 15.00 -10.64 -18.38
CA ILE A 128 15.14 -11.13 -17.01
C ILE A 128 13.74 -11.24 -16.43
N THR A 129 13.27 -12.46 -16.15
CA THR A 129 11.98 -12.71 -15.51
C THR A 129 12.19 -13.22 -14.10
N VAL A 130 11.48 -12.60 -13.15
CA VAL A 130 11.53 -12.90 -11.73
C VAL A 130 10.13 -13.30 -11.27
N PRO A 131 9.89 -14.56 -10.90
CA PRO A 131 8.62 -14.96 -10.32
C PRO A 131 8.50 -14.41 -8.89
N VAL A 132 7.45 -13.65 -8.63
CA VAL A 132 7.22 -12.94 -7.37
C VAL A 132 5.87 -13.35 -6.78
N ILE A 133 5.85 -13.67 -5.49
CA ILE A 133 4.61 -14.02 -4.79
C ILE A 133 3.82 -12.75 -4.48
N VAL A 134 2.53 -12.74 -4.81
CA VAL A 134 1.63 -11.57 -4.66
C VAL A 134 0.31 -11.90 -3.97
N GLY A 135 0.00 -13.19 -3.76
CA GLY A 135 -1.23 -13.63 -3.10
C GLY A 135 -2.46 -13.60 -4.02
N ASP A 136 -3.64 -13.94 -3.47
CA ASP A 136 -4.91 -14.05 -4.22
C ASP A 136 -5.63 -12.69 -4.38
N ALA A 137 -4.88 -11.64 -4.72
CA ALA A 137 -5.39 -10.27 -4.78
C ALA A 137 -5.97 -9.92 -6.17
N ALA A 138 -7.06 -9.16 -6.20
CA ALA A 138 -7.80 -8.80 -7.42
C ALA A 138 -7.10 -7.79 -8.35
N THR A 139 -6.07 -7.08 -7.88
CA THR A 139 -5.42 -5.97 -8.61
C THR A 139 -3.90 -6.00 -8.43
N VAL A 140 -3.19 -6.59 -9.39
CA VAL A 140 -1.73 -6.40 -9.54
C VAL A 140 -1.54 -5.62 -10.84
N THR A 141 -0.98 -4.41 -10.74
CA THR A 141 -0.84 -3.49 -11.88
C THR A 141 0.63 -3.13 -12.10
N CYS A 142 0.96 -2.60 -13.27
CA CYS A 142 2.23 -1.91 -13.49
C CYS A 142 1.94 -0.68 -14.35
N THR A 143 2.64 0.43 -14.11
CA THR A 143 2.53 1.63 -14.93
C THR A 143 3.37 1.43 -16.20
N LEU A 144 2.79 0.83 -17.24
CA LEU A 144 3.47 0.65 -18.53
C LEU A 144 3.53 1.98 -19.30
N ALA A 145 4.74 2.47 -19.57
CA ALA A 145 4.94 3.52 -20.55
C ALA A 145 4.51 3.01 -21.94
N ARG A 146 3.48 3.63 -22.52
CA ARG A 146 2.81 3.20 -23.76
C ARG A 146 3.70 3.21 -25.02
N SER A 147 4.97 3.59 -24.92
CA SER A 147 5.94 3.66 -26.02
C SER A 147 6.74 2.37 -26.26
N LEU A 148 6.52 1.30 -25.50
CA LEU A 148 7.36 0.08 -25.54
C LEU A 148 6.64 -1.23 -25.89
N ILE A 149 5.39 -1.19 -26.35
CA ILE A 149 4.61 -2.40 -26.66
C ILE A 149 4.66 -2.68 -28.17
N TYR A 150 5.34 -3.75 -28.58
CA TYR A 150 5.19 -4.36 -29.91
C TYR A 150 4.54 -5.74 -29.75
N ALA A 151 3.56 -6.06 -30.61
CA ALA A 151 2.97 -7.39 -30.68
C ALA A 151 4.01 -8.40 -31.19
N SER A 152 4.12 -9.56 -30.55
CA SER A 152 4.97 -10.65 -31.02
C SER A 152 4.38 -11.30 -32.26
N LEU A 153 5.21 -12.04 -33.03
CA LEU A 153 4.73 -12.81 -34.18
C LEU A 153 3.68 -13.86 -33.74
N GLN A 154 3.81 -14.39 -32.52
CA GLN A 154 2.84 -15.32 -31.94
C GLN A 154 1.52 -14.62 -31.56
N ASP A 155 1.57 -13.39 -31.05
CA ASP A 155 0.34 -12.61 -30.77
C ASP A 155 -0.46 -12.33 -32.05
N LEU A 156 0.24 -12.13 -33.18
CA LEU A 156 -0.38 -12.02 -34.50
C LEU A 156 -0.93 -13.37 -34.98
N GLU A 157 -0.17 -14.45 -34.81
CA GLU A 157 -0.63 -15.79 -35.18
C GLU A 157 -1.81 -16.30 -34.33
N ASP A 158 -1.87 -15.94 -33.06
CA ASP A 158 -2.95 -16.32 -32.14
C ASP A 158 -4.21 -15.48 -32.39
N HIS A 159 -4.05 -14.20 -32.74
CA HIS A 159 -5.13 -13.37 -33.27
C HIS A 159 -5.69 -13.95 -34.59
N ASP A 160 -4.83 -14.39 -35.51
CA ASP A 160 -5.25 -14.95 -36.80
C ASP A 160 -5.84 -16.37 -36.68
N LYS A 161 -5.50 -17.11 -35.62
CA LYS A 161 -6.05 -18.44 -35.31
C LYS A 161 -7.30 -18.39 -34.42
N ASP A 162 -7.62 -17.27 -33.78
CA ASP A 162 -8.83 -17.12 -32.97
C ASP A 162 -10.05 -16.83 -33.87
N PRO A 163 -11.00 -17.79 -34.01
CA PRO A 163 -12.21 -17.59 -34.82
C PRO A 163 -13.12 -16.47 -34.30
N ASN A 164 -12.86 -15.94 -33.09
CA ASN A 164 -13.61 -14.85 -32.47
C ASN A 164 -12.85 -13.52 -32.39
N ALA A 165 -11.62 -13.41 -32.93
CA ALA A 165 -10.82 -12.17 -32.90
C ALA A 165 -11.58 -10.95 -33.48
N HIS A 166 -12.54 -11.21 -34.37
CA HIS A 166 -13.39 -10.21 -35.01
C HIS A 166 -14.89 -10.38 -34.72
N LYS A 167 -15.28 -11.11 -33.67
CA LYS A 167 -16.68 -11.42 -33.37
C LYS A 167 -17.56 -10.16 -33.22
N ALA A 168 -17.04 -9.08 -32.63
CA ALA A 168 -17.77 -7.82 -32.52
C ALA A 168 -18.02 -7.12 -33.89
N LEU A 169 -17.13 -7.33 -34.87
CA LEU A 169 -17.33 -6.89 -36.25
C LEU A 169 -18.35 -7.80 -36.96
N LEU A 170 -18.27 -9.11 -36.73
CA LEU A 170 -19.24 -10.09 -37.25
C LEU A 170 -20.66 -9.84 -36.73
N ASP A 171 -20.81 -9.52 -35.45
CA ASP A 171 -22.09 -9.17 -34.83
C ASP A 171 -22.68 -7.88 -35.44
N LYS A 172 -21.84 -6.88 -35.79
CA LYS A 172 -22.27 -5.68 -36.54
C LYS A 172 -22.67 -5.97 -37.99
N ILE A 173 -21.98 -6.90 -38.66
CA ILE A 173 -22.35 -7.35 -40.01
C ILE A 173 -23.70 -8.08 -39.96
N ASN A 174 -23.89 -8.97 -38.98
CA ASN A 174 -25.14 -9.72 -38.80
C ASN A 174 -26.33 -8.80 -38.45
N GLU A 175 -26.13 -7.77 -37.63
CA GLU A 175 -27.14 -6.72 -37.40
C GLU A 175 -27.48 -5.95 -38.70
N ASN A 176 -26.50 -5.65 -39.56
CA ASN A 176 -26.73 -4.99 -40.85
C ASN A 176 -27.44 -5.88 -41.91
N LEU A 177 -27.38 -7.20 -41.73
CA LEU A 177 -28.05 -8.21 -42.58
C LEU A 177 -29.42 -8.62 -42.02
N LYS A 178 -29.69 -8.31 -40.76
CA LYS A 178 -30.99 -8.55 -40.11
C LYS A 178 -32.10 -7.86 -40.91
N ASN A 179 -33.10 -8.63 -41.31
CA ASN A 179 -34.24 -8.25 -42.17
C ASN A 179 -34.01 -8.22 -43.69
N LYS A 180 -32.86 -8.69 -44.21
CA LYS A 180 -32.61 -8.79 -45.66
C LYS A 180 -32.77 -10.21 -46.26
N GLN A 181 -33.11 -11.22 -45.46
CA GLN A 181 -33.19 -12.63 -45.92
C GLN A 181 -34.56 -13.32 -45.71
N ASP A 182 -35.55 -12.73 -45.02
CA ASP A 182 -36.82 -13.41 -44.69
C ASP A 182 -38.09 -12.72 -45.22
N LYS A 183 -38.42 -12.88 -46.51
CA LYS A 183 -39.79 -12.59 -47.01
C LYS A 183 -40.27 -13.57 -48.09
N ILE A 184 -40.77 -14.73 -47.67
CA ILE A 184 -41.81 -15.46 -48.41
C ILE A 184 -42.98 -15.67 -47.45
N THR A 185 -44.10 -14.97 -47.67
CA THR A 185 -45.25 -14.91 -46.74
C THR A 185 -46.54 -15.52 -47.29
N THR A 186 -46.48 -16.28 -48.38
CA THR A 186 -47.65 -16.83 -49.09
C THR A 186 -47.81 -18.34 -48.86
N THR A 187 -49.03 -18.83 -48.61
CA THR A 187 -49.36 -20.27 -48.43
C THR A 187 -50.30 -20.78 -49.54
N GLY A 188 -50.13 -22.05 -49.94
CA GLY A 188 -50.83 -22.68 -51.08
C GLY A 188 -49.86 -23.34 -52.07
N ILE A 189 -50.34 -23.77 -53.25
CA ILE A 189 -49.46 -24.19 -54.35
C ILE A 189 -48.85 -22.92 -54.97
N LEU A 190 -47.52 -22.85 -55.08
CA LEU A 190 -46.78 -21.66 -55.48
C LEU A 190 -46.04 -21.85 -56.82
N LYS A 191 -45.75 -20.74 -57.53
CA LYS A 191 -44.97 -20.72 -58.77
C LYS A 191 -43.99 -19.54 -58.82
N GLY A 192 -42.89 -19.69 -59.57
CA GLY A 192 -41.89 -18.64 -59.78
C GLY A 192 -42.36 -17.55 -60.75
N ALA A 193 -41.94 -16.31 -60.51
CA ALA A 193 -42.26 -15.13 -61.31
C ALA A 193 -41.05 -14.16 -61.41
N LYS A 194 -41.22 -13.01 -62.07
CA LYS A 194 -40.28 -11.88 -62.05
C LYS A 194 -41.04 -10.59 -61.76
N ASP A 195 -40.41 -9.63 -61.09
CA ASP A 195 -40.98 -8.30 -60.88
C ASP A 195 -40.83 -7.40 -62.13
N GLY A 196 -41.34 -6.17 -62.04
CA GLY A 196 -41.36 -5.19 -63.13
C GLY A 196 -39.98 -4.73 -63.60
N GLU A 197 -38.92 -4.98 -62.82
CA GLU A 197 -37.53 -4.72 -63.22
C GLU A 197 -36.79 -6.00 -63.66
N GLY A 198 -37.48 -7.15 -63.69
CA GLY A 198 -36.95 -8.41 -64.20
C GLY A 198 -36.22 -9.27 -63.17
N ASN A 199 -36.28 -8.93 -61.88
CA ASN A 199 -35.69 -9.72 -60.81
C ASN A 199 -36.61 -10.88 -60.43
N PRO A 200 -36.08 -12.06 -60.06
CA PRO A 200 -36.89 -13.23 -59.73
C PRO A 200 -37.70 -13.06 -58.44
N THR A 201 -38.98 -13.46 -58.48
CA THR A 201 -39.95 -13.43 -57.36
C THR A 201 -40.78 -14.73 -57.27
N VAL A 202 -41.63 -14.89 -56.24
CA VAL A 202 -42.49 -16.08 -56.02
C VAL A 202 -43.94 -15.67 -55.73
N VAL A 203 -44.94 -16.29 -56.38
CA VAL A 203 -46.39 -15.99 -56.25
C VAL A 203 -47.27 -17.26 -56.14
N GLN A 204 -48.55 -17.13 -55.77
CA GLN A 204 -49.50 -18.26 -55.66
C GLN A 204 -50.05 -18.70 -57.03
N ALA A 205 -50.25 -20.02 -57.23
CA ALA A 205 -50.84 -20.61 -58.43
C ALA A 205 -52.38 -20.57 -58.41
N VAL A 206 -53.02 -20.45 -59.58
CA VAL A 206 -54.47 -20.21 -59.73
C VAL A 206 -55.17 -21.40 -60.40
N ALA A 207 -56.28 -21.88 -59.80
CA ALA A 207 -57.09 -22.97 -60.35
C ALA A 207 -57.75 -22.60 -61.69
N GLY A 208 -57.84 -23.56 -62.62
CA GLY A 208 -58.37 -23.38 -63.97
C GLY A 208 -57.35 -22.89 -65.00
N THR A 209 -56.28 -22.21 -64.56
CA THR A 209 -55.15 -21.79 -65.40
C THR A 209 -53.90 -22.62 -65.13
N ASP A 210 -53.60 -22.91 -63.86
CA ASP A 210 -52.43 -23.68 -63.46
C ASP A 210 -52.77 -25.17 -63.12
N TYR A 211 -54.05 -25.55 -62.85
CA TYR A 211 -54.56 -26.96 -62.65
C TYR A 211 -56.11 -27.12 -62.79
N GLN A 212 -56.70 -28.34 -62.92
CA GLN A 212 -58.16 -28.58 -63.13
C GLN A 212 -58.99 -28.91 -61.85
N PRO A 213 -60.28 -28.44 -61.73
CA PRO A 213 -61.16 -28.71 -60.58
C PRO A 213 -62.22 -29.84 -60.76
N PRO A 214 -62.79 -30.40 -59.66
CA PRO A 214 -63.85 -31.44 -59.67
C PRO A 214 -65.19 -30.96 -60.26
N THR A 215 -66.01 -31.87 -60.82
CA THR A 215 -67.21 -31.49 -61.60
C THR A 215 -68.59 -31.86 -61.04
N GLN A 216 -68.74 -32.73 -60.02
CA GLN A 216 -70.02 -32.96 -59.30
C GLN A 216 -69.82 -33.52 -57.86
N GLU A 217 -70.75 -33.22 -56.96
CA GLU A 217 -70.83 -33.72 -55.57
C GLU A 217 -72.02 -34.68 -55.39
N LEU A 218 -71.90 -35.65 -54.48
CA LEU A 218 -73.00 -36.55 -54.08
C LEU A 218 -73.76 -35.95 -52.89
N ALA A 219 -75.09 -36.16 -52.82
CA ALA A 219 -75.89 -35.81 -51.66
C ALA A 219 -75.51 -36.66 -50.43
N ALA A 220 -75.68 -36.11 -49.24
CA ALA A 220 -75.42 -36.82 -47.99
C ALA A 220 -76.37 -38.02 -47.84
N ASN A 221 -75.88 -39.11 -47.25
CA ASN A 221 -76.60 -40.39 -47.13
C ASN A 221 -78.01 -40.24 -46.49
N ASP A 222 -78.14 -39.30 -45.57
CA ASP A 222 -79.31 -39.05 -44.73
C ASP A 222 -80.48 -38.43 -45.52
N GLU A 223 -80.18 -37.87 -46.70
CA GLU A 223 -81.15 -37.21 -47.58
C GLU A 223 -81.57 -38.10 -48.77
N MET A 224 -81.01 -39.31 -48.89
CA MET A 224 -81.28 -40.20 -50.03
C MET A 224 -82.50 -41.10 -49.80
N GLY A 225 -83.55 -40.91 -50.59
CA GLY A 225 -84.72 -41.78 -50.69
C GLY A 225 -84.47 -43.02 -51.55
N LEU A 226 -85.33 -44.04 -51.43
CA LEU A 226 -85.19 -45.27 -52.22
C LEU A 226 -85.19 -45.03 -53.75
N ASP A 227 -85.78 -43.93 -54.22
CA ASP A 227 -85.81 -43.62 -55.65
C ASP A 227 -84.62 -42.76 -56.12
N ASP A 228 -83.73 -42.35 -55.22
CA ASP A 228 -82.52 -41.61 -55.57
C ASP A 228 -81.46 -42.47 -56.24
N THR A 229 -80.62 -41.81 -57.03
CA THR A 229 -79.73 -42.48 -57.98
C THR A 229 -78.25 -42.20 -57.74
N VAL A 230 -77.43 -43.25 -57.81
CA VAL A 230 -75.96 -43.14 -57.73
C VAL A 230 -75.36 -43.07 -59.13
N PRO A 231 -74.64 -42.00 -59.50
CA PRO A 231 -73.97 -41.91 -60.78
C PRO A 231 -72.68 -42.76 -60.83
N TYR A 232 -72.40 -43.35 -61.99
CA TYR A 232 -71.15 -44.06 -62.27
C TYR A 232 -70.72 -43.82 -63.72
N PHE A 233 -69.42 -43.79 -63.99
CA PHE A 233 -68.94 -43.71 -65.37
C PHE A 233 -68.88 -45.11 -65.97
N SER A 234 -69.57 -45.31 -67.10
CA SER A 234 -69.54 -46.57 -67.82
C SER A 234 -68.48 -46.51 -68.90
N ASN A 235 -67.28 -47.05 -68.64
CA ASN A 235 -66.16 -47.12 -69.60
C ASN A 235 -66.58 -47.70 -70.97
N THR A 236 -67.46 -48.70 -70.98
CA THR A 236 -67.95 -49.34 -72.21
C THR A 236 -68.75 -48.41 -73.12
N VAL A 237 -69.43 -47.41 -72.55
CA VAL A 237 -70.33 -46.51 -73.30
C VAL A 237 -69.76 -45.08 -73.35
N GLY A 238 -68.61 -44.85 -72.70
CA GLY A 238 -67.93 -43.55 -72.66
C GLY A 238 -68.73 -42.44 -71.99
N GLN A 239 -69.72 -42.76 -71.14
CA GLN A 239 -70.64 -41.78 -70.54
C GLN A 239 -71.02 -42.13 -69.10
N ASN A 240 -71.48 -41.12 -68.35
CA ASN A 240 -72.04 -41.26 -67.01
C ASN A 240 -73.45 -41.89 -67.04
N LYS A 241 -73.69 -42.90 -66.21
CA LYS A 241 -74.99 -43.57 -65.98
C LYS A 241 -75.41 -43.47 -64.52
N LYS A 242 -76.64 -43.90 -64.18
CA LYS A 242 -77.25 -43.82 -62.85
C LYS A 242 -78.02 -45.10 -62.49
N VAL A 243 -78.06 -45.53 -61.21
CA VAL A 243 -78.88 -46.66 -60.67
C VAL A 243 -79.63 -46.23 -59.41
N THR A 244 -80.88 -46.66 -59.21
CA THR A 244 -81.67 -46.28 -58.00
C THR A 244 -81.33 -47.12 -56.78
N LEU A 245 -81.45 -46.54 -55.58
CA LEU A 245 -81.26 -47.24 -54.31
C LEU A 245 -82.28 -48.36 -54.09
N ARG A 246 -83.51 -48.24 -54.61
CA ARG A 246 -84.57 -49.26 -54.56
C ARG A 246 -84.16 -50.52 -55.30
N ALA A 247 -83.63 -50.35 -56.51
CA ALA A 247 -83.12 -51.46 -57.30
C ALA A 247 -81.91 -52.13 -56.62
N LEU A 248 -81.07 -51.34 -55.95
CA LEU A 248 -79.95 -51.84 -55.17
C LEU A 248 -80.42 -52.62 -53.91
N LYS A 249 -81.41 -52.12 -53.16
CA LYS A 249 -81.97 -52.78 -51.96
C LYS A 249 -82.63 -54.13 -52.29
N ALA A 250 -83.42 -54.20 -53.37
CA ALA A 250 -84.07 -55.43 -53.80
C ALA A 250 -83.06 -56.50 -54.27
N ALA A 251 -81.95 -56.08 -54.89
CA ALA A 251 -80.86 -56.98 -55.26
C ALA A 251 -80.06 -57.52 -54.06
N LEU A 252 -80.20 -56.91 -52.87
CA LEU A 252 -79.42 -57.23 -51.65
C LEU A 252 -80.22 -57.90 -50.50
N GLY A 253 -81.57 -57.88 -50.51
CA GLY A 253 -82.42 -58.73 -49.64
C GLY A 253 -82.62 -58.34 -48.15
N VAL A 254 -82.94 -57.08 -47.82
CA VAL A 254 -83.01 -56.54 -46.43
C VAL A 254 -84.46 -56.48 -45.84
N GLN A 255 -84.67 -56.80 -44.54
CA GLN A 255 -85.98 -56.87 -43.80
C GLN A 255 -86.66 -55.51 -43.47
N SER A 256 -87.94 -55.48 -43.03
CA SER A 256 -88.71 -54.26 -42.66
C SER A 256 -88.50 -53.81 -41.19
N ALA A 257 -88.87 -52.55 -40.86
CA ALA A 257 -88.66 -51.93 -39.54
C ALA A 257 -89.54 -52.49 -38.39
N SER A 258 -89.11 -52.31 -37.13
CA SER A 258 -89.87 -52.72 -35.93
C SER A 258 -89.72 -51.74 -34.76
N ILE A 259 -90.73 -51.64 -33.88
CA ILE A 259 -90.72 -50.81 -32.67
C ILE A 259 -90.89 -51.70 -31.42
N ASN A 260 -89.90 -51.74 -30.54
CA ASN A 260 -89.96 -52.37 -29.23
C ASN A 260 -90.43 -51.35 -28.18
N VAL A 261 -91.55 -51.60 -27.52
CA VAL A 261 -92.05 -50.77 -26.43
C VAL A 261 -91.75 -51.42 -25.09
N THR A 262 -91.18 -50.66 -24.16
CA THR A 262 -91.02 -51.02 -22.75
C THR A 262 -91.96 -50.16 -21.92
N THR A 263 -92.83 -50.77 -21.11
CA THR A 263 -93.76 -50.06 -20.22
C THR A 263 -94.23 -50.98 -19.08
N CYS A 264 -95.01 -50.42 -18.17
CA CYS A 264 -95.56 -51.09 -16.99
C CYS A 264 -96.37 -52.33 -17.38
N ALA A 265 -96.32 -53.37 -16.54
CA ALA A 265 -97.10 -54.58 -16.77
C ALA A 265 -98.61 -54.25 -16.79
N GLY A 266 -99.32 -54.73 -17.82
CA GLY A 266 -100.75 -54.48 -17.98
C GLY A 266 -101.13 -53.09 -18.54
N ALA A 267 -100.16 -52.22 -18.85
CA ALA A 267 -100.45 -50.96 -19.55
C ALA A 267 -101.02 -51.25 -20.95
N SER A 268 -102.08 -50.56 -21.35
CA SER A 268 -102.55 -50.63 -22.73
C SER A 268 -101.60 -49.83 -23.63
N VAL A 269 -101.04 -50.46 -24.66
CA VAL A 269 -100.10 -49.83 -25.59
C VAL A 269 -100.74 -49.72 -26.98
N THR A 270 -100.73 -48.52 -27.55
CA THR A 270 -101.13 -48.27 -28.93
C THR A 270 -99.95 -47.71 -29.72
N CYS A 271 -99.77 -48.18 -30.95
CA CYS A 271 -98.73 -47.71 -31.88
C CYS A 271 -99.39 -47.41 -33.23
N THR A 272 -99.46 -46.14 -33.63
CA THR A 272 -100.21 -45.72 -34.83
C THR A 272 -99.48 -44.68 -35.66
N ASP A 273 -99.58 -44.78 -36.98
CA ASP A 273 -99.15 -43.76 -37.96
C ASP A 273 -100.30 -42.81 -38.37
N GLY A 274 -101.44 -42.88 -37.67
CA GLY A 274 -102.66 -42.13 -37.98
C GLY A 274 -103.63 -42.87 -38.92
N GLU A 275 -103.16 -43.90 -39.63
CA GLU A 275 -104.00 -44.74 -40.52
C GLU A 275 -104.08 -46.19 -40.01
N THR A 276 -102.94 -46.76 -39.67
CA THR A 276 -102.77 -48.09 -39.09
C THR A 276 -102.61 -47.98 -37.59
N THR A 277 -103.31 -48.82 -36.82
CA THR A 277 -103.14 -48.89 -35.36
C THR A 277 -102.81 -50.33 -34.95
N LEU A 278 -101.69 -50.47 -34.24
CA LEU A 278 -101.26 -51.71 -33.62
C LEU A 278 -101.49 -51.62 -32.11
N ASN A 279 -102.09 -52.64 -31.54
CA ASN A 279 -102.42 -52.70 -30.12
C ASN A 279 -101.58 -53.76 -29.41
N GLY A 280 -101.10 -53.43 -28.22
CA GLY A 280 -100.32 -54.30 -27.35
C GLY A 280 -100.71 -54.08 -25.89
N VAL A 281 -100.23 -54.96 -25.02
CA VAL A 281 -100.43 -54.85 -23.57
C VAL A 281 -99.09 -55.11 -22.89
N GLY A 282 -98.69 -54.21 -22.00
CA GLY A 282 -97.37 -54.20 -21.41
C GLY A 282 -96.27 -54.03 -22.48
N SER A 283 -95.05 -54.40 -22.11
CA SER A 283 -93.91 -54.34 -23.02
C SER A 283 -94.13 -55.24 -24.24
N THR A 284 -94.17 -54.65 -25.44
CA THR A 284 -94.60 -55.31 -26.69
C THR A 284 -93.71 -54.89 -27.87
N LYS A 285 -93.39 -55.82 -28.78
CA LYS A 285 -92.70 -55.52 -30.06
C LYS A 285 -93.70 -55.48 -31.21
N PHE A 286 -93.74 -54.36 -31.92
CA PHE A 286 -94.52 -54.16 -33.14
C PHE A 286 -93.62 -54.30 -34.36
N SER A 287 -94.02 -55.11 -35.34
CA SER A 287 -93.40 -55.12 -36.68
C SER A 287 -94.21 -54.20 -37.57
N LEU A 288 -93.54 -53.24 -38.23
CA LEU A 288 -94.24 -52.25 -39.03
C LEU A 288 -94.52 -52.81 -40.43
N PRO A 289 -95.70 -52.51 -41.02
CA PRO A 289 -95.92 -52.67 -42.46
C PRO A 289 -94.87 -51.85 -43.26
N ASP A 290 -94.76 -52.06 -44.58
CA ASP A 290 -93.77 -51.37 -45.45
C ASP A 290 -93.90 -49.82 -45.51
N ASN A 291 -94.72 -49.23 -44.64
CA ASN A 291 -94.91 -47.81 -44.44
C ASN A 291 -93.75 -47.21 -43.62
N THR A 292 -93.13 -46.18 -44.17
CA THR A 292 -92.20 -45.30 -43.45
C THR A 292 -92.93 -44.01 -43.05
N GLY A 293 -92.68 -43.49 -41.85
CA GLY A 293 -93.34 -42.28 -41.33
C GLY A 293 -93.31 -42.17 -39.82
N THR A 294 -93.94 -41.14 -39.26
CA THR A 294 -94.04 -40.94 -37.80
C THR A 294 -95.10 -41.83 -37.18
N TRP A 295 -94.70 -42.65 -36.22
CA TRP A 295 -95.55 -43.49 -35.41
C TRP A 295 -95.67 -42.93 -34.00
N THR A 296 -96.89 -42.67 -33.54
CA THR A 296 -97.17 -42.29 -32.16
C THR A 296 -97.39 -43.56 -31.32
N VAL A 297 -96.52 -43.78 -30.33
CA VAL A 297 -96.62 -44.87 -29.36
C VAL A 297 -97.13 -44.32 -28.04
N THR A 298 -98.24 -44.85 -27.55
CA THR A 298 -98.88 -44.42 -26.31
C THR A 298 -99.06 -45.59 -25.36
N ALA A 299 -98.68 -45.42 -24.09
CA ALA A 299 -98.96 -46.37 -23.02
C ALA A 299 -99.85 -45.72 -21.96
N THR A 300 -100.89 -46.43 -21.55
CA THR A 300 -101.86 -45.95 -20.55
C THR A 300 -102.05 -47.01 -19.47
N LEU A 301 -101.90 -46.62 -18.20
CA LEU A 301 -102.21 -47.47 -17.05
C LEU A 301 -102.72 -46.62 -15.89
N ALA A 302 -103.75 -47.11 -15.19
CA ALA A 302 -104.34 -46.44 -14.01
C ALA A 302 -104.75 -44.97 -14.24
N GLY A 303 -105.21 -44.63 -15.45
CA GLY A 303 -105.64 -43.27 -15.82
C GLY A 303 -104.51 -42.29 -16.16
N VAL A 304 -103.25 -42.74 -16.16
CA VAL A 304 -102.08 -41.96 -16.56
C VAL A 304 -101.61 -42.42 -17.94
N THR A 305 -101.37 -41.48 -18.84
CA THR A 305 -100.93 -41.72 -20.21
C THR A 305 -99.55 -41.11 -20.43
N VAL A 306 -98.66 -41.85 -21.08
CA VAL A 306 -97.38 -41.35 -21.61
C VAL A 306 -97.28 -41.70 -23.09
N THR A 307 -96.76 -40.78 -23.89
CA THR A 307 -96.72 -40.89 -25.35
C THR A 307 -95.34 -40.51 -25.85
N LYS A 308 -94.89 -41.17 -26.92
CA LYS A 308 -93.67 -40.85 -27.65
C LYS A 308 -93.85 -41.09 -29.14
N GLU A 309 -93.39 -40.14 -29.95
CA GLU A 309 -93.35 -40.28 -31.40
C GLU A 309 -92.04 -40.95 -31.84
N VAL A 310 -92.12 -41.80 -32.87
CA VAL A 310 -91.00 -42.53 -33.47
C VAL A 310 -91.07 -42.37 -34.97
N GLU A 311 -90.08 -41.73 -35.57
CA GLU A 311 -89.96 -41.66 -37.02
C GLU A 311 -89.32 -42.96 -37.55
N ALA A 312 -90.11 -43.81 -38.18
CA ALA A 312 -89.67 -45.09 -38.71
C ALA A 312 -89.28 -44.97 -40.19
N THR A 313 -88.00 -45.23 -40.49
CA THR A 313 -87.43 -45.19 -41.84
C THR A 313 -86.68 -46.49 -42.14
N GLY A 314 -86.90 -47.02 -43.34
CA GLY A 314 -86.16 -48.19 -43.82
C GLY A 314 -86.41 -49.47 -43.01
N ALA A 315 -85.32 -50.09 -42.54
CA ALA A 315 -85.25 -51.47 -42.05
C ALA A 315 -84.75 -51.56 -40.59
N LEU A 316 -85.04 -50.54 -39.78
CA LEU A 316 -84.43 -50.35 -38.46
C LEU A 316 -85.33 -50.84 -37.32
N GLN A 317 -84.70 -51.19 -36.19
CA GLN A 317 -85.38 -51.49 -34.93
C GLN A 317 -85.30 -50.27 -34.00
N TYR A 318 -86.45 -49.82 -33.50
CA TYR A 318 -86.58 -48.68 -32.61
C TYR A 318 -87.02 -49.11 -31.21
N ASN A 319 -86.53 -48.45 -30.17
CA ASN A 319 -86.88 -48.76 -28.78
C ASN A 319 -87.58 -47.54 -28.14
N VAL A 320 -88.75 -47.78 -27.55
CA VAL A 320 -89.58 -46.76 -26.90
C VAL A 320 -89.78 -47.15 -25.44
N ASP A 321 -89.29 -46.32 -24.53
CA ASP A 321 -89.53 -46.45 -23.09
C ASP A 321 -90.68 -45.54 -22.67
N LEU A 322 -91.73 -46.16 -22.15
CA LEU A 322 -92.97 -45.55 -21.68
C LEU A 322 -93.31 -46.03 -20.27
N MET A 323 -92.31 -46.27 -19.41
CA MET A 323 -92.54 -46.62 -18.00
C MET A 323 -93.20 -45.45 -17.24
N ILE A 324 -94.37 -45.70 -16.63
CA ILE A 324 -95.22 -44.64 -16.04
C ILE A 324 -94.87 -44.46 -14.56
N ALA A 325 -94.07 -43.44 -14.23
CA ALA A 325 -93.69 -43.12 -12.84
C ALA A 325 -94.78 -42.32 -12.10
N THR A 326 -95.12 -42.72 -10.88
CA THR A 326 -96.20 -42.15 -10.05
C THR A 326 -95.73 -41.52 -8.74
N GLY A 327 -94.58 -41.91 -8.20
CA GLY A 327 -94.04 -41.33 -6.96
C GLY A 327 -92.52 -41.44 -6.88
N LEU A 328 -91.89 -40.54 -6.11
CA LEU A 328 -90.44 -40.53 -5.85
C LEU A 328 -90.22 -40.29 -4.36
N ALA A 329 -89.39 -41.12 -3.72
CA ALA A 329 -89.09 -41.00 -2.29
C ALA A 329 -87.60 -41.17 -2.01
N VAL A 330 -87.06 -40.32 -1.14
CA VAL A 330 -85.75 -40.54 -0.51
C VAL A 330 -85.95 -41.56 0.60
N THR A 331 -85.36 -42.74 0.42
CA THR A 331 -85.51 -43.88 1.35
C THR A 331 -84.26 -44.10 2.19
N GLY A 332 -83.13 -43.53 1.80
CA GLY A 332 -81.90 -43.41 2.58
C GLY A 332 -81.29 -42.03 2.44
N ALA A 333 -81.01 -41.36 3.57
CA ALA A 333 -80.33 -40.08 3.59
C ALA A 333 -78.83 -40.24 3.23
N PRO A 334 -78.18 -39.23 2.62
CA PRO A 334 -76.76 -39.31 2.30
C PRO A 334 -75.92 -39.36 3.58
N THR A 335 -74.73 -39.95 3.49
CA THR A 335 -73.80 -40.04 4.63
C THR A 335 -73.30 -38.67 5.08
N LYS A 336 -73.41 -37.66 4.21
CA LYS A 336 -72.99 -36.28 4.48
C LYS A 336 -74.15 -35.30 4.38
N THR A 337 -74.44 -34.64 5.50
CA THR A 337 -75.51 -33.63 5.62
C THR A 337 -75.00 -32.26 6.07
N ALA A 338 -73.71 -32.11 6.36
CA ALA A 338 -73.06 -30.85 6.72
C ALA A 338 -71.92 -30.53 5.75
N TYR A 339 -71.88 -29.29 5.28
CA TYR A 339 -71.01 -28.83 4.20
C TYR A 339 -70.35 -27.48 4.55
N ASP A 340 -69.21 -27.18 3.94
CA ASP A 340 -68.65 -25.83 3.94
C ASP A 340 -69.18 -25.03 2.73
N VAL A 341 -69.20 -23.69 2.82
CA VAL A 341 -69.56 -22.84 1.67
C VAL A 341 -68.69 -23.20 0.46
N GLY A 342 -69.30 -23.38 -0.70
CA GLY A 342 -68.64 -23.75 -1.96
C GLY A 342 -68.42 -25.25 -2.15
N GLU A 343 -68.71 -26.08 -1.15
CA GLU A 343 -68.58 -27.53 -1.27
C GLU A 343 -69.69 -28.14 -2.14
N ALA A 344 -69.36 -29.16 -2.93
CA ALA A 344 -70.32 -29.86 -3.77
C ALA A 344 -71.19 -30.83 -2.95
N PHE A 345 -72.46 -31.01 -3.34
CA PHE A 345 -73.33 -32.03 -2.74
C PHE A 345 -72.75 -33.43 -2.97
N ASP A 346 -72.63 -34.22 -1.92
CA ASP A 346 -72.15 -35.60 -1.98
C ASP A 346 -73.34 -36.57 -1.86
N PRO A 347 -73.80 -37.19 -2.96
CA PRO A 347 -74.93 -38.11 -2.93
C PRO A 347 -74.55 -39.50 -2.37
N THR A 348 -73.31 -39.71 -1.90
CA THR A 348 -72.90 -41.00 -1.34
C THR A 348 -73.81 -41.43 -0.19
N GLY A 349 -74.34 -42.65 -0.27
CA GLY A 349 -75.29 -43.21 0.69
C GLY A 349 -76.74 -42.75 0.52
N LEU A 350 -77.03 -41.82 -0.40
CA LEU A 350 -78.39 -41.47 -0.77
C LEU A 350 -79.04 -42.67 -1.48
N ALA A 351 -80.29 -42.97 -1.14
CA ALA A 351 -81.10 -43.97 -1.84
C ALA A 351 -82.44 -43.35 -2.22
N VAL A 352 -82.75 -43.36 -3.52
CA VAL A 352 -83.96 -42.77 -4.10
C VAL A 352 -84.72 -43.87 -4.85
N ILE A 353 -85.95 -44.13 -4.41
CA ILE A 353 -86.81 -45.13 -5.02
C ILE A 353 -87.94 -44.42 -5.76
N VAL A 354 -88.16 -44.81 -7.01
CA VAL A 354 -89.35 -44.45 -7.77
C VAL A 354 -90.41 -45.55 -7.66
N THR A 355 -91.66 -45.15 -7.62
CA THR A 355 -92.82 -46.04 -7.72
C THR A 355 -93.47 -45.86 -9.09
N TYR A 356 -93.78 -46.97 -9.78
CA TYR A 356 -94.47 -46.99 -11.06
C TYR A 356 -95.96 -47.28 -10.93
N ALA A 357 -96.72 -47.02 -12.00
CA ALA A 357 -98.17 -47.18 -12.01
C ALA A 357 -98.67 -48.63 -11.84
N ASP A 358 -97.82 -49.63 -12.09
CA ASP A 358 -98.09 -51.04 -11.78
C ASP A 358 -97.70 -51.44 -10.35
N ASN A 359 -97.35 -50.47 -9.51
CA ASN A 359 -96.85 -50.62 -8.13
C ASN A 359 -95.49 -51.30 -8.01
N THR A 360 -94.78 -51.50 -9.12
CA THR A 360 -93.36 -51.87 -9.05
C THR A 360 -92.53 -50.66 -8.60
N THR A 361 -91.34 -50.95 -8.06
CA THR A 361 -90.40 -49.93 -7.61
C THR A 361 -89.02 -50.19 -8.19
N GLU A 362 -88.25 -49.12 -8.36
CA GLU A 362 -86.88 -49.17 -8.89
C GLU A 362 -86.00 -48.18 -8.13
N ASP A 363 -84.76 -48.58 -7.85
CA ASP A 363 -83.74 -47.67 -7.37
C ASP A 363 -83.26 -46.81 -8.53
N VAL A 364 -83.57 -45.51 -8.46
CA VAL A 364 -83.27 -44.53 -9.51
C VAL A 364 -82.23 -43.51 -9.04
N THR A 365 -81.49 -43.82 -7.98
CA THR A 365 -80.49 -42.91 -7.39
C THR A 365 -79.49 -42.42 -8.44
N ALA A 366 -79.06 -43.30 -9.34
CA ALA A 366 -78.11 -42.97 -10.40
C ALA A 366 -78.70 -42.07 -11.50
N ASP A 367 -80.03 -42.06 -11.65
CA ASP A 367 -80.76 -41.32 -12.69
C ASP A 367 -81.29 -39.97 -12.19
N CYS A 368 -81.01 -39.63 -10.93
CA CYS A 368 -81.42 -38.37 -10.31
C CYS A 368 -80.44 -37.23 -10.59
N THR A 369 -80.98 -36.02 -10.63
CA THR A 369 -80.19 -34.77 -10.67
C THR A 369 -80.39 -33.96 -9.39
N PHE A 370 -79.36 -33.20 -8.98
CA PHE A 370 -79.29 -32.51 -7.69
C PHE A 370 -79.15 -30.99 -7.87
N SER A 371 -79.96 -30.20 -7.16
CA SER A 371 -79.88 -28.73 -7.21
C SER A 371 -80.13 -28.10 -5.83
N PRO A 372 -79.25 -27.19 -5.35
CA PRO A 372 -78.02 -26.73 -5.99
C PRO A 372 -76.90 -27.77 -5.93
N ALA A 373 -76.01 -27.78 -6.94
CA ALA A 373 -74.86 -28.69 -6.98
C ALA A 373 -73.74 -28.30 -5.99
N THR A 374 -73.64 -27.01 -5.65
CA THR A 374 -72.68 -26.45 -4.70
C THR A 374 -73.39 -25.63 -3.62
N MET A 375 -72.92 -25.76 -2.38
CA MET A 375 -73.55 -25.16 -1.21
C MET A 375 -73.24 -23.67 -1.11
N ALA A 376 -74.26 -22.82 -1.19
CA ALA A 376 -74.16 -21.43 -0.78
C ALA A 376 -74.35 -21.33 0.74
N SER A 377 -73.90 -20.24 1.37
CA SER A 377 -74.07 -20.04 2.82
C SER A 377 -75.53 -20.06 3.29
N SER A 378 -76.48 -19.81 2.37
CA SER A 378 -77.91 -19.85 2.64
C SER A 378 -78.59 -21.17 2.28
N THR A 379 -77.87 -22.19 1.80
CA THR A 379 -78.49 -23.46 1.40
C THR A 379 -78.92 -24.27 2.63
N THR A 380 -80.19 -24.69 2.67
CA THR A 380 -80.77 -25.51 3.75
C THR A 380 -81.27 -26.87 3.28
N GLU A 381 -81.45 -27.06 1.98
CA GLU A 381 -81.89 -28.31 1.36
C GLU A 381 -81.39 -28.44 -0.08
N VAL A 382 -81.37 -29.67 -0.59
CA VAL A 382 -81.06 -30.05 -1.98
C VAL A 382 -82.27 -30.73 -2.59
N THR A 383 -82.67 -30.27 -3.77
CA THR A 383 -83.75 -30.85 -4.57
C THR A 383 -83.22 -31.98 -5.44
N ILE A 384 -83.85 -33.16 -5.34
CA ILE A 384 -83.56 -34.38 -6.09
C ILE A 384 -84.64 -34.52 -7.17
N THR A 385 -84.26 -34.62 -8.45
CA THR A 385 -85.18 -34.67 -9.59
C THR A 385 -84.96 -35.92 -10.42
N TYR A 386 -86.01 -36.69 -10.66
CA TYR A 386 -86.02 -37.86 -11.55
C TYR A 386 -86.93 -37.62 -12.77
N GLN A 387 -86.46 -38.01 -13.96
CA GLN A 387 -87.21 -37.88 -15.21
C GLN A 387 -87.19 -39.17 -16.04
N ARG A 388 -88.36 -39.71 -16.38
CA ARG A 388 -88.51 -40.85 -17.31
C ARG A 388 -89.83 -40.77 -18.05
N ALA A 389 -89.84 -41.15 -19.33
CA ALA A 389 -91.03 -41.13 -20.20
C ALA A 389 -91.81 -39.79 -20.20
N GLY A 390 -91.10 -38.66 -20.12
CA GLY A 390 -91.69 -37.31 -20.12
C GLY A 390 -92.33 -36.89 -18.79
N ARG A 391 -92.20 -37.68 -17.71
CA ARG A 391 -92.66 -37.30 -16.37
C ARG A 391 -91.49 -36.85 -15.51
N THR A 392 -91.71 -35.79 -14.72
CA THR A 392 -90.75 -35.26 -13.74
C THR A 392 -91.31 -35.41 -12.34
N LEU A 393 -90.52 -36.00 -11.44
CA LEU A 393 -90.83 -36.16 -10.02
C LEU A 393 -89.70 -35.57 -9.18
N THR A 394 -90.02 -35.02 -8.02
CA THR A 394 -89.05 -34.38 -7.12
C THR A 394 -89.20 -34.83 -5.66
N ALA A 395 -88.07 -34.84 -4.94
CA ALA A 395 -87.98 -34.99 -3.49
C ALA A 395 -86.89 -34.05 -2.93
N THR A 396 -86.83 -33.83 -1.62
CA THR A 396 -85.84 -32.92 -1.00
C THR A 396 -85.02 -33.61 0.10
N GLN A 397 -83.79 -33.15 0.28
CA GLN A 397 -82.87 -33.58 1.32
C GLN A 397 -82.29 -32.37 2.07
N ALA A 398 -82.52 -32.29 3.38
CA ALA A 398 -82.00 -31.19 4.23
C ALA A 398 -80.47 -31.26 4.40
N VAL A 399 -79.81 -30.09 4.46
CA VAL A 399 -78.36 -29.91 4.65
C VAL A 399 -78.04 -28.70 5.55
N THR A 400 -76.84 -28.66 6.15
CA THR A 400 -76.33 -27.52 6.94
C THR A 400 -75.03 -26.98 6.34
N VAL A 401 -74.86 -25.65 6.26
CA VAL A 401 -73.67 -25.01 5.65
C VAL A 401 -72.90 -24.14 6.64
N ARG A 402 -71.57 -24.30 6.72
CA ARG A 402 -70.65 -23.59 7.65
C ARG A 402 -69.82 -22.53 6.93
N GLN A 403 -69.60 -21.37 7.57
CA GLN A 403 -68.80 -20.26 7.05
C GLN A 403 -67.79 -19.72 8.09
N LEU A 404 -66.64 -19.17 7.64
CA LEU A 404 -65.63 -18.58 8.51
C LEU A 404 -66.19 -17.41 9.36
N SER A 405 -66.09 -17.51 10.68
CA SER A 405 -66.57 -16.50 11.64
C SER A 405 -65.43 -15.70 12.29
N GLY A 406 -64.26 -16.30 12.53
CA GLY A 406 -63.09 -15.64 13.11
C GLY A 406 -61.78 -16.42 12.97
N ILE A 407 -60.65 -15.79 13.34
CA ILE A 407 -59.36 -16.45 13.50
C ILE A 407 -58.68 -16.05 14.81
N SER A 408 -57.76 -16.87 15.30
CA SER A 408 -56.96 -16.63 16.50
C SER A 408 -55.56 -17.24 16.37
N VAL A 409 -54.59 -16.67 17.08
CA VAL A 409 -53.26 -17.27 17.23
C VAL A 409 -53.36 -18.43 18.22
N ALA A 410 -53.19 -19.66 17.73
CA ALA A 410 -53.22 -20.86 18.57
C ALA A 410 -51.86 -21.13 19.22
N THR A 411 -50.78 -20.79 18.53
CA THR A 411 -49.40 -20.91 19.04
C THR A 411 -48.62 -19.70 18.54
N ALA A 412 -48.01 -18.96 19.47
CA ALA A 412 -47.17 -17.82 19.17
C ALA A 412 -45.88 -18.28 18.43
N PRO A 413 -45.24 -17.41 17.62
CA PRO A 413 -43.98 -17.72 16.96
C PRO A 413 -42.85 -17.93 17.98
N THR A 414 -41.81 -18.66 17.59
CA THR A 414 -40.63 -18.92 18.44
C THR A 414 -39.82 -17.65 18.75
N LYS A 415 -39.92 -16.63 17.89
CA LYS A 415 -39.25 -15.33 18.05
C LYS A 415 -40.27 -14.21 18.20
N THR A 416 -40.24 -13.52 19.33
CA THR A 416 -41.14 -12.39 19.64
C THR A 416 -40.40 -11.08 19.93
N ALA A 417 -39.07 -11.10 20.02
CA ALA A 417 -38.22 -9.92 20.18
C ALA A 417 -37.27 -9.76 18.98
N TYR A 418 -37.20 -8.56 18.43
CA TYR A 418 -36.50 -8.25 17.19
C TYR A 418 -35.64 -7.00 17.34
N TYR A 419 -34.54 -6.92 16.60
CA TYR A 419 -33.78 -5.68 16.40
C TYR A 419 -34.38 -4.87 15.25
N ILE A 420 -34.22 -3.55 15.28
CA ILE A 420 -34.67 -2.67 14.19
C ILE A 420 -34.01 -3.14 12.87
N GLY A 421 -34.80 -3.32 11.82
CA GLY A 421 -34.35 -3.82 10.53
C GLY A 421 -34.61 -5.31 10.27
N GLU A 422 -34.84 -6.11 11.32
CA GLU A 422 -35.17 -7.54 11.15
C GLU A 422 -36.58 -7.73 10.57
N THR A 423 -36.80 -8.84 9.86
CA THR A 423 -38.12 -9.25 9.38
C THR A 423 -38.81 -10.18 10.39
N PHE A 424 -40.14 -10.16 10.43
CA PHE A 424 -40.91 -11.05 11.28
C PHE A 424 -40.69 -12.52 10.87
N ASP A 425 -40.32 -13.35 11.85
CA ASP A 425 -40.14 -14.79 11.69
C ASP A 425 -41.38 -15.51 12.21
N ALA A 426 -42.16 -16.06 11.28
CA ALA A 426 -43.41 -16.73 11.58
C ALA A 426 -43.21 -18.21 11.97
N SER A 427 -41.97 -18.68 12.10
CA SER A 427 -41.65 -20.07 12.45
C SER A 427 -42.28 -20.49 13.78
N GLY A 428 -42.88 -21.68 13.79
CA GLY A 428 -43.59 -22.24 14.94
C GLY A 428 -44.96 -21.62 15.23
N MET A 429 -45.39 -20.59 14.47
CA MET A 429 -46.71 -19.98 14.64
C MET A 429 -47.82 -20.86 14.03
N ALA A 430 -48.92 -21.03 14.75
CA ALA A 430 -50.10 -21.75 14.29
C ALA A 430 -51.36 -20.90 14.42
N ILE A 431 -52.19 -20.89 13.36
CA ILE A 431 -53.43 -20.12 13.29
C ILE A 431 -54.62 -21.06 13.29
N LYS A 432 -55.64 -20.69 14.06
CA LYS A 432 -56.89 -21.43 14.22
C LYS A 432 -58.05 -20.60 13.72
N ALA A 433 -58.82 -21.16 12.78
CA ALA A 433 -60.07 -20.58 12.30
C ALA A 433 -61.26 -21.12 13.08
N THR A 434 -62.25 -20.26 13.28
CA THR A 434 -63.55 -20.57 13.88
C THR A 434 -64.63 -20.42 12.81
N MET A 435 -65.53 -21.39 12.72
CA MET A 435 -66.66 -21.41 11.79
C MET A 435 -67.94 -20.87 12.45
N SER A 436 -69.01 -20.67 11.69
CA SER A 436 -70.30 -20.10 12.13
C SER A 436 -71.05 -21.00 13.11
N ASP A 437 -70.79 -22.31 13.09
CA ASP A 437 -71.33 -23.29 14.03
C ASP A 437 -70.49 -23.43 15.32
N GLY A 438 -69.43 -22.62 15.47
CA GLY A 438 -68.50 -22.65 16.59
C GLY A 438 -67.43 -23.74 16.49
N SER A 439 -67.46 -24.59 15.46
CA SER A 439 -66.38 -25.53 15.20
C SER A 439 -65.08 -24.80 14.83
N THR A 440 -63.94 -25.47 15.00
CA THR A 440 -62.64 -24.85 14.76
C THR A 440 -61.68 -25.78 14.04
N LYS A 441 -60.80 -25.22 13.21
CA LYS A 441 -59.77 -25.97 12.47
C LYS A 441 -58.46 -25.20 12.42
N ALA A 442 -57.34 -25.92 12.33
CA ALA A 442 -56.05 -25.31 12.01
C ALA A 442 -56.04 -24.89 10.54
N VAL A 443 -55.45 -23.73 10.24
CA VAL A 443 -55.41 -23.19 8.88
C VAL A 443 -54.00 -22.85 8.44
N THR A 444 -53.73 -23.11 7.16
CA THR A 444 -52.49 -22.77 6.45
C THR A 444 -52.82 -21.76 5.34
N GLY A 445 -51.82 -21.03 4.84
CA GLY A 445 -52.02 -20.03 3.77
C GLY A 445 -52.57 -18.68 4.25
N TRP A 446 -52.50 -18.41 5.56
CA TRP A 446 -52.64 -17.06 6.10
C TRP A 446 -51.42 -16.21 5.71
N ILE A 447 -51.63 -14.91 5.67
CA ILE A 447 -50.60 -13.90 5.39
C ILE A 447 -50.42 -12.99 6.59
N TYR A 448 -49.32 -12.24 6.63
CA TYR A 448 -49.05 -11.30 7.72
C TYR A 448 -48.53 -9.95 7.22
N SER A 449 -48.70 -8.91 8.04
CA SER A 449 -48.22 -7.55 7.78
C SER A 449 -47.73 -6.90 9.07
N PRO A 450 -46.60 -6.17 9.09
CA PRO A 450 -45.75 -5.83 7.94
C PRO A 450 -44.91 -7.04 7.42
N THR A 451 -44.65 -7.06 6.10
CA THR A 451 -43.78 -8.07 5.45
C THR A 451 -42.33 -7.61 5.31
N GLY A 452 -42.09 -6.30 5.45
CA GLY A 452 -40.77 -5.69 5.37
C GLY A 452 -40.03 -5.64 6.71
N ALA A 453 -38.92 -4.91 6.72
CA ALA A 453 -38.11 -4.67 7.92
C ALA A 453 -38.93 -3.98 9.02
N LEU A 454 -38.85 -4.53 10.24
CA LEU A 454 -39.48 -3.98 11.42
C LEU A 454 -38.79 -2.68 11.86
N THR A 455 -39.60 -1.73 12.27
CA THR A 455 -39.23 -0.38 12.69
C THR A 455 -39.45 -0.22 14.19
N ALA A 456 -38.92 0.85 14.78
CA ALA A 456 -39.10 1.13 16.21
C ALA A 456 -40.56 1.33 16.64
N THR A 457 -41.49 1.55 15.70
CA THR A 457 -42.92 1.76 15.97
C THR A 457 -43.76 0.49 15.90
N ASP A 458 -43.21 -0.62 15.40
CA ASP A 458 -43.95 -1.87 15.27
C ASP A 458 -44.11 -2.55 16.64
N THR A 459 -45.36 -2.72 17.10
CA THR A 459 -45.68 -3.36 18.39
C THR A 459 -46.42 -4.69 18.23
N ALA A 460 -46.94 -4.97 17.03
CA ALA A 460 -47.60 -6.22 16.69
C ALA A 460 -47.56 -6.46 15.18
N VAL A 461 -47.67 -7.73 14.79
CA VAL A 461 -47.89 -8.18 13.41
C VAL A 461 -49.36 -8.55 13.24
N THR A 462 -49.98 -8.10 12.16
CA THR A 462 -51.36 -8.45 11.80
C THR A 462 -51.36 -9.70 10.93
N ILE A 463 -52.11 -10.73 11.34
CA ILE A 463 -52.34 -11.97 10.60
C ILE A 463 -53.70 -11.88 9.91
N SER A 464 -53.77 -12.31 8.66
CA SER A 464 -54.99 -12.33 7.86
C SER A 464 -55.19 -13.70 7.19
N TYR A 465 -56.41 -14.22 7.25
CA TYR A 465 -56.80 -15.46 6.58
C TYR A 465 -58.10 -15.25 5.81
N THR A 466 -58.12 -15.71 4.57
CA THR A 466 -59.28 -15.63 3.68
C THR A 466 -59.74 -17.02 3.29
N GLU A 467 -61.02 -17.30 3.53
CA GLU A 467 -61.66 -18.55 3.11
C GLU A 467 -63.01 -18.24 2.46
N ASN A 468 -63.22 -18.73 1.25
CA ASN A 468 -64.47 -18.56 0.47
C ASN A 468 -64.94 -17.09 0.38
N GLY A 469 -64.00 -16.17 0.15
CA GLY A 469 -64.27 -14.74 0.01
C GLY A 469 -64.44 -13.96 1.33
N VAL A 470 -64.39 -14.64 2.48
CA VAL A 470 -64.47 -14.01 3.81
C VAL A 470 -63.07 -13.89 4.40
N THR A 471 -62.66 -12.68 4.77
CA THR A 471 -61.37 -12.40 5.40
C THR A 471 -61.54 -12.08 6.88
N LYS A 472 -60.69 -12.66 7.73
CA LYS A 472 -60.61 -12.37 9.17
C LYS A 472 -59.18 -12.09 9.57
N THR A 473 -59.00 -11.24 10.56
CA THR A 473 -57.69 -10.82 11.06
C THR A 473 -57.55 -11.04 12.56
N THR A 474 -56.31 -11.20 13.01
CA THR A 474 -55.89 -11.20 14.42
C THR A 474 -54.48 -10.60 14.52
N THR A 475 -53.98 -10.34 15.72
CA THR A 475 -52.64 -9.73 15.90
C THR A 475 -51.76 -10.56 16.82
N GLN A 476 -50.46 -10.53 16.56
CA GLN A 476 -49.40 -11.12 17.40
C GLN A 476 -48.49 -10.00 17.88
N ALA A 477 -48.41 -9.78 19.20
CA ALA A 477 -47.51 -8.79 19.79
C ALA A 477 -46.04 -9.17 19.58
N ILE A 478 -45.20 -8.15 19.36
CA ILE A 478 -43.73 -8.26 19.22
C ILE A 478 -43.05 -7.14 20.02
N THR A 479 -41.76 -7.29 20.30
CA THR A 479 -40.93 -6.26 20.97
C THR A 479 -39.76 -5.86 20.07
N ILE A 480 -39.53 -4.56 19.94
CA ILE A 480 -38.41 -4.00 19.15
C ILE A 480 -37.33 -3.46 20.08
N ARG A 481 -36.11 -3.97 19.91
CA ARG A 481 -34.91 -3.57 20.66
C ARG A 481 -34.31 -2.30 20.06
N ALA A 482 -34.37 -1.21 20.80
CA ALA A 482 -33.80 0.08 20.43
C ALA A 482 -32.51 0.36 21.19
N LEU A 483 -31.46 0.83 20.50
CA LEU A 483 -30.14 1.10 21.07
C LEU A 483 -30.20 2.24 22.12
N VAL A 484 -29.77 1.97 23.35
CA VAL A 484 -29.77 2.93 24.47
C VAL A 484 -28.37 3.49 24.74
N SER A 485 -27.36 2.63 24.81
CA SER A 485 -25.97 3.02 25.08
C SER A 485 -24.97 2.02 24.50
N ILE A 486 -23.70 2.42 24.47
CA ILE A 486 -22.58 1.51 24.24
C ILE A 486 -21.54 1.67 25.35
N ALA A 487 -20.79 0.60 25.61
CA ALA A 487 -19.67 0.59 26.53
C ALA A 487 -18.50 -0.22 25.95
N ILE A 488 -17.28 0.17 26.29
CA ILE A 488 -16.08 -0.63 26.02
C ILE A 488 -15.98 -1.64 27.16
N THR A 489 -16.32 -2.89 26.87
CA THR A 489 -16.29 -3.98 27.86
C THR A 489 -14.97 -4.72 27.87
N THR A 490 -14.16 -4.56 26.83
CA THR A 490 -12.76 -4.99 26.80
C THR A 490 -11.92 -3.91 26.13
N PRO A 491 -10.99 -3.25 26.85
CA PRO A 491 -10.07 -2.28 26.27
C PRO A 491 -9.16 -2.91 25.19
N PRO A 492 -8.63 -2.11 24.24
CA PRO A 492 -7.65 -2.59 23.27
C PRO A 492 -6.35 -3.04 23.95
N THR A 493 -5.59 -3.91 23.30
CA THR A 493 -4.29 -4.41 23.82
C THR A 493 -3.21 -3.33 23.89
N LYS A 494 -3.35 -2.25 23.12
CA LYS A 494 -2.41 -1.11 23.10
C LYS A 494 -3.14 0.19 23.47
N THR A 495 -2.71 0.80 24.57
CA THR A 495 -3.22 2.10 25.06
C THR A 495 -2.14 3.18 25.15
N ALA A 496 -0.87 2.83 24.96
CA ALA A 496 0.25 3.77 24.89
C ALA A 496 0.82 3.81 23.47
N TYR A 497 0.96 5.02 22.93
CA TYR A 497 1.35 5.31 21.56
C TYR A 497 2.49 6.33 21.52
N GLN A 498 3.26 6.31 20.42
CA GLN A 498 4.19 7.37 20.08
C GLN A 498 3.53 8.39 19.15
N TYR A 499 4.01 9.63 19.17
CA TYR A 499 3.56 10.67 18.24
C TYR A 499 3.61 10.16 16.79
N GLY A 500 2.50 10.33 16.06
CA GLY A 500 2.39 9.89 14.68
C GLY A 500 1.79 8.48 14.49
N GLU A 501 1.76 7.64 15.53
CA GLU A 501 1.17 6.30 15.42
C GLU A 501 -0.35 6.35 15.22
N LYS A 502 -0.91 5.32 14.56
CA LYS A 502 -2.37 5.14 14.42
C LYS A 502 -2.92 4.30 15.57
N PHE A 503 -4.14 4.59 16.01
CA PHE A 503 -4.84 3.79 17.01
C PHE A 503 -5.07 2.35 16.53
N SER A 504 -4.83 1.36 17.39
CA SER A 504 -5.12 -0.05 17.14
C SER A 504 -6.28 -0.50 18.01
N SER A 505 -7.37 -0.93 17.35
CA SER A 505 -8.55 -1.53 17.97
C SER A 505 -8.38 -3.01 18.33
N ALA A 506 -7.18 -3.58 18.16
CA ALA A 506 -6.94 -5.00 18.39
C ALA A 506 -7.31 -5.41 19.83
N GLY A 507 -8.08 -6.50 19.95
CA GLY A 507 -8.57 -7.03 21.23
C GLY A 507 -9.70 -6.23 21.89
N MET A 508 -10.15 -5.13 21.28
CA MET A 508 -11.21 -4.30 21.85
C MET A 508 -12.61 -4.89 21.60
N ALA A 509 -13.45 -4.89 22.64
CA ALA A 509 -14.86 -5.29 22.54
C ALA A 509 -15.78 -4.14 22.94
N VAL A 510 -16.76 -3.86 22.08
CA VAL A 510 -17.80 -2.85 22.30
C VAL A 510 -19.13 -3.56 22.49
N THR A 511 -19.81 -3.26 23.60
CA THR A 511 -21.12 -3.84 23.93
C THR A 511 -22.20 -2.77 23.86
N ALA A 512 -23.25 -3.05 23.09
CA ALA A 512 -24.46 -2.25 23.03
C ALA A 512 -25.46 -2.71 24.09
N THR A 513 -26.18 -1.76 24.70
CA THR A 513 -27.28 -2.00 25.62
C THR A 513 -28.57 -1.45 25.03
N TYR A 514 -29.66 -2.21 25.12
CA TYR A 514 -30.96 -1.91 24.53
C TYR A 514 -32.00 -1.50 25.57
N ASN A 515 -33.16 -1.01 25.11
CA ASN A 515 -34.28 -0.55 25.96
C ASN A 515 -34.91 -1.65 26.83
N ASP A 516 -34.73 -2.92 26.48
CA ASP A 516 -35.12 -4.08 27.30
C ASP A 516 -34.02 -4.54 28.27
N ASN A 517 -32.94 -3.74 28.42
CA ASN A 517 -31.72 -4.05 29.16
C ASN A 517 -30.90 -5.23 28.63
N SER A 518 -31.28 -5.82 27.48
CA SER A 518 -30.42 -6.82 26.83
C SER A 518 -29.14 -6.17 26.32
N THR A 519 -28.09 -6.98 26.17
CA THR A 519 -26.79 -6.53 25.69
C THR A 519 -26.26 -7.41 24.56
N ARG A 520 -25.50 -6.83 23.63
CA ARG A 520 -24.87 -7.54 22.52
C ARG A 520 -23.49 -6.97 22.25
N VAL A 521 -22.48 -7.82 22.03
CA VAL A 521 -21.19 -7.38 21.48
C VAL A 521 -21.41 -7.00 20.02
N VAL A 522 -21.04 -5.79 19.63
CA VAL A 522 -21.33 -5.23 18.31
C VAL A 522 -20.06 -5.05 17.47
N SER A 523 -20.19 -5.30 16.17
CA SER A 523 -19.20 -4.97 15.14
C SER A 523 -19.67 -3.77 14.30
N GLY A 524 -18.80 -3.21 13.46
CA GLY A 524 -19.15 -2.07 12.58
C GLY A 524 -19.27 -0.72 13.28
N TRP A 525 -18.80 -0.62 14.53
CA TRP A 525 -18.55 0.66 15.18
C TRP A 525 -17.37 1.38 14.52
N THR A 526 -17.35 2.69 14.63
CA THR A 526 -16.28 3.56 14.13
C THR A 526 -15.55 4.21 15.30
N TYR A 527 -14.39 4.80 15.03
CA TYR A 527 -13.65 5.53 16.04
C TYR A 527 -13.02 6.80 15.49
N SER A 528 -12.69 7.73 16.38
CA SER A 528 -12.03 8.99 16.04
C SER A 528 -11.07 9.41 17.17
N PRO A 529 -9.87 9.93 16.85
CA PRO A 529 -9.31 10.16 15.50
C PRO A 529 -8.92 8.86 14.76
N THR A 530 -9.04 8.88 13.42
CA THR A 530 -8.63 7.77 12.53
C THR A 530 -7.21 7.95 11.97
N GLY A 531 -6.70 9.18 11.98
CA GLY A 531 -5.36 9.52 11.51
C GLY A 531 -4.26 9.30 12.56
N ALA A 532 -3.08 9.82 12.25
CA ALA A 532 -1.93 9.84 13.15
C ALA A 532 -2.28 10.55 14.47
N LEU A 533 -1.94 9.93 15.59
CA LEU A 533 -2.20 10.46 16.92
C LEU A 533 -1.24 11.61 17.24
N ALA A 534 -1.82 12.75 17.63
CA ALA A 534 -1.12 13.92 18.12
C ALA A 534 -0.90 13.81 19.64
N LEU A 535 0.04 14.59 20.17
CA LEU A 535 0.32 14.65 21.62
C LEU A 535 -0.89 15.11 22.46
N SER A 536 -1.84 15.83 21.85
CA SER A 536 -3.07 16.27 22.49
C SER A 536 -4.16 15.19 22.56
N ASN A 537 -3.99 14.04 21.88
CA ASN A 537 -4.96 12.96 21.93
C ASN A 537 -4.80 12.15 23.24
N THR A 538 -5.75 12.29 24.15
CA THR A 538 -5.81 11.56 25.42
C THR A 538 -6.89 10.46 25.44
N SER A 539 -7.74 10.42 24.42
CA SER A 539 -8.76 9.39 24.25
C SER A 539 -9.17 9.19 22.80
N ILE A 540 -9.70 8.01 22.50
CA ILE A 540 -10.37 7.65 21.25
C ILE A 540 -11.87 7.62 21.50
N THR A 541 -12.63 8.38 20.73
CA THR A 541 -14.10 8.32 20.72
C THR A 541 -14.55 7.18 19.85
N VAL A 542 -15.38 6.30 20.38
CA VAL A 542 -15.96 5.14 19.71
C VAL A 542 -17.44 5.42 19.49
N SER A 543 -17.94 5.14 18.28
CA SER A 543 -19.30 5.44 17.87
C SER A 543 -19.94 4.21 17.24
N TYR A 544 -21.17 3.88 17.64
CA TYR A 544 -21.96 2.80 17.04
C TYR A 544 -23.34 3.33 16.65
N THR A 545 -23.78 3.03 15.44
CA THR A 545 -25.07 3.45 14.90
C THR A 545 -25.91 2.23 14.56
N GLU A 546 -27.10 2.14 15.14
CA GLU A 546 -28.07 1.08 14.85
C GLU A 546 -29.48 1.69 14.83
N GLY A 547 -30.28 1.36 13.82
CA GLY A 547 -31.64 1.88 13.67
C GLY A 547 -31.71 3.42 13.56
N GLY A 548 -30.67 4.06 13.01
CA GLY A 548 -30.58 5.53 12.90
C GLY A 548 -30.19 6.26 14.20
N VAL A 549 -29.95 5.53 15.29
CA VAL A 549 -29.52 6.10 16.58
C VAL A 549 -28.02 5.86 16.74
N THR A 550 -27.25 6.92 17.00
CA THR A 550 -25.81 6.83 17.29
C THR A 550 -25.56 7.00 18.78
N LYS A 551 -24.72 6.12 19.34
CA LYS A 551 -24.22 6.22 20.72
C LYS A 551 -22.70 6.22 20.71
N THR A 552 -22.11 6.92 21.68
CA THR A 552 -20.67 7.08 21.78
C THR A 552 -20.14 6.74 23.17
N THR A 553 -18.88 6.36 23.23
CA THR A 553 -18.09 6.14 24.46
C THR A 553 -16.62 6.45 24.17
N THR A 554 -15.74 6.49 25.18
CA THR A 554 -14.33 6.86 24.98
C THR A 554 -13.37 5.83 25.58
N GLN A 555 -12.28 5.56 24.86
CA GLN A 555 -11.13 4.79 25.32
C GLN A 555 -9.98 5.73 25.65
N ALA A 556 -9.49 5.74 26.90
CA ALA A 556 -8.30 6.52 27.25
C ALA A 556 -7.03 5.95 26.58
N ILE A 557 -6.15 6.84 26.12
CA ILE A 557 -4.83 6.52 25.56
C ILE A 557 -3.78 7.53 26.04
N THR A 558 -2.50 7.20 25.90
CA THR A 558 -1.39 8.13 26.12
C THR A 558 -0.50 8.21 24.88
N VAL A 559 -0.12 9.42 24.46
CA VAL A 559 0.78 9.64 23.32
C VAL A 559 2.06 10.33 23.81
N SER A 560 3.20 9.66 23.72
CA SER A 560 4.51 10.23 24.07
C SER A 560 5.28 10.70 22.84
N ASN A 561 6.13 11.72 23.02
CA ASN A 561 7.06 12.17 21.98
C ASN A 561 8.36 11.36 22.06
N THR A 562 9.09 11.23 20.95
CA THR A 562 10.35 10.48 20.88
C THR A 562 11.47 11.31 20.28
N LEU A 563 12.70 11.05 20.71
CA LEU A 563 13.88 11.73 20.18
C LEU A 563 14.15 11.26 18.74
N SER A 564 14.09 12.20 17.78
CA SER A 564 14.31 11.91 16.36
C SER A 564 15.78 12.02 15.96
N SER A 565 16.42 13.14 16.32
CA SER A 565 17.83 13.42 16.00
C SER A 565 18.48 14.38 17.00
N ILE A 566 19.80 14.51 16.93
CA ILE A 566 20.55 15.59 17.57
C ILE A 566 21.53 16.22 16.57
N ALA A 567 21.85 17.50 16.76
CA ALA A 567 22.83 18.21 15.98
C ALA A 567 23.68 19.15 16.85
N VAL A 568 24.95 19.32 16.50
CA VAL A 568 25.76 20.43 17.02
C VAL A 568 25.37 21.68 16.24
N THR A 569 24.56 22.54 16.86
CA THR A 569 24.05 23.77 16.24
C THR A 569 24.96 24.96 16.49
N THR A 570 25.89 24.85 17.44
CA THR A 570 27.01 25.78 17.61
C THR A 570 28.25 24.98 17.96
N ALA A 571 29.28 25.09 17.13
CA ALA A 571 30.56 24.40 17.35
C ALA A 571 31.26 24.92 18.62
N PRO A 572 32.07 24.09 19.31
CA PRO A 572 32.86 24.55 20.46
C PRO A 572 33.86 25.62 20.03
N SER A 573 34.25 26.48 20.98
CA SER A 573 35.25 27.54 20.73
C SER A 573 36.64 27.00 20.38
N LYS A 574 36.94 25.74 20.75
CA LYS A 574 38.20 25.06 20.46
C LYS A 574 37.98 23.84 19.56
N THR A 575 38.54 23.87 18.36
CA THR A 575 38.47 22.77 17.38
C THR A 575 39.85 22.23 16.97
N ALA A 576 40.93 22.87 17.40
CA ALA A 576 42.30 22.43 17.17
C ALA A 576 42.97 22.01 18.48
N TYR A 577 43.61 20.84 18.46
CA TYR A 577 44.14 20.16 19.64
C TYR A 577 45.54 19.61 19.36
N PHE A 578 46.29 19.35 20.43
CA PHE A 578 47.48 18.50 20.38
C PHE A 578 47.15 17.09 20.86
N THR A 579 47.94 16.09 20.46
CA THR A 579 47.79 14.74 21.00
C THR A 579 47.86 14.77 22.54
N GLY A 580 46.88 14.13 23.19
CA GLY A 580 46.72 14.10 24.63
C GLY A 580 45.87 15.22 25.22
N ASP A 581 45.49 16.26 24.46
CA ASP A 581 44.55 17.26 24.96
C ASP A 581 43.16 16.65 25.20
N THR A 582 42.44 17.17 26.20
CA THR A 582 41.02 16.85 26.47
C THR A 582 40.10 17.69 25.59
N PHE A 583 39.03 17.09 25.06
CA PHE A 583 37.99 17.81 24.31
C PHE A 583 37.32 18.87 25.18
N ASP A 584 37.26 20.11 24.67
CA ASP A 584 36.65 21.24 25.36
C ASP A 584 35.28 21.53 24.74
N THR A 585 34.21 21.29 25.51
CA THR A 585 32.82 21.54 25.09
C THR A 585 32.40 23.00 25.27
N THR A 586 33.29 23.89 25.74
CA THR A 586 32.97 25.30 25.97
C THR A 586 32.47 25.97 24.68
N GLY A 587 31.30 26.61 24.78
CA GLY A 587 30.62 27.25 23.66
C GLY A 587 29.82 26.31 22.76
N MET A 588 29.85 24.98 22.99
CA MET A 588 29.12 24.02 22.18
C MET A 588 27.63 23.98 22.55
N VAL A 589 26.77 24.10 21.54
CA VAL A 589 25.32 23.92 21.70
C VAL A 589 24.89 22.68 20.92
N VAL A 590 24.24 21.75 21.64
CA VAL A 590 23.64 20.55 21.07
C VAL A 590 22.13 20.74 21.10
N THR A 591 21.49 20.60 19.95
CA THR A 591 20.04 20.69 19.81
C THR A 591 19.47 19.31 19.53
N ALA A 592 18.48 18.91 20.32
CA ALA A 592 17.66 17.74 20.06
C ALA A 592 16.44 18.12 19.22
N THR A 593 16.10 17.28 18.27
CA THR A 593 14.87 17.35 17.48
C THR A 593 14.00 16.15 17.83
N MET A 594 12.76 16.42 18.23
CA MET A 594 11.77 15.40 18.56
C MET A 594 11.01 14.96 17.30
N ALA A 595 10.24 13.88 17.39
CA ALA A 595 9.48 13.32 16.26
C ALA A 595 8.39 14.27 15.73
N ASP A 596 7.84 15.14 16.58
CA ASP A 596 6.90 16.21 16.20
C ASP A 596 7.59 17.43 15.55
N GLY A 597 8.90 17.39 15.34
CA GLY A 597 9.69 18.48 14.78
C GLY A 597 10.04 19.59 15.78
N SER A 598 9.55 19.52 17.03
CA SER A 598 9.97 20.47 18.07
C SER A 598 11.46 20.31 18.37
N THR A 599 12.12 21.42 18.71
CA THR A 599 13.55 21.42 19.01
C THR A 599 13.84 22.07 20.35
N LYS A 600 14.89 21.61 21.03
CA LYS A 600 15.39 22.20 22.27
C LYS A 600 16.90 22.03 22.40
N ALA A 601 17.56 23.01 23.00
CA ALA A 601 18.94 22.83 23.43
C ALA A 601 18.98 21.82 24.58
N VAL A 602 19.93 20.89 24.55
CA VAL A 602 20.05 19.80 25.54
C VAL A 602 21.36 19.85 26.29
N THR A 603 21.30 19.49 27.57
CA THR A 603 22.45 19.24 28.44
C THR A 603 22.50 17.76 28.81
N GLY A 604 23.61 17.27 29.35
CA GLY A 604 23.77 15.85 29.74
C GLY A 604 24.11 14.90 28.58
N TYR A 605 24.54 15.42 27.44
CA TYR A 605 25.15 14.62 26.38
C TYR A 605 26.56 14.17 26.79
N THR A 606 27.04 13.08 26.18
CA THR A 606 28.40 12.55 26.39
C THR A 606 29.24 12.70 25.13
N CYS A 607 30.55 12.90 25.28
CA CYS A 607 31.50 13.07 24.18
C CYS A 607 32.53 11.92 24.15
N SER A 608 32.84 11.38 22.98
CA SER A 608 33.86 10.34 22.81
C SER A 608 34.61 10.50 21.48
N PRO A 609 35.96 10.45 21.46
CA PRO A 609 36.84 10.29 22.61
C PRO A 609 36.90 11.58 23.46
N THR A 610 37.18 11.45 24.76
CA THR A 610 37.43 12.59 25.66
C THR A 610 38.84 13.13 25.53
N THR A 611 39.83 12.28 25.20
CA THR A 611 41.23 12.64 24.99
C THR A 611 41.61 12.45 23.53
N MET A 612 42.30 13.43 22.94
CA MET A 612 42.65 13.45 21.52
C MET A 612 43.83 12.51 21.23
N ALA A 613 43.60 11.48 20.42
CA ALA A 613 44.67 10.69 19.82
C ALA A 613 45.16 11.36 18.53
N SER A 614 46.36 10.98 18.06
CA SER A 614 46.94 11.55 16.82
C SER A 614 46.06 11.36 15.57
N ASN A 615 45.22 10.33 15.55
CA ASN A 615 44.28 10.02 14.47
C ASN A 615 42.85 10.50 14.73
N THR A 616 42.57 11.23 15.81
CA THR A 616 41.23 11.76 16.07
C THR A 616 40.91 12.90 15.12
N THR A 617 39.86 12.74 14.30
CA THR A 617 39.38 13.74 13.34
C THR A 617 37.99 14.30 13.69
N ALA A 618 37.27 13.62 14.59
CA ALA A 618 35.99 14.06 15.11
C ALA A 618 35.73 13.48 16.51
N VAL A 619 34.86 14.15 17.26
CA VAL A 619 34.30 13.69 18.53
C VAL A 619 32.84 13.35 18.31
N THR A 620 32.41 12.17 18.74
CA THR A 620 31.01 11.74 18.76
C THR A 620 30.33 12.31 19.99
N ILE A 621 29.24 13.05 19.77
CA ILE A 621 28.31 13.52 20.79
C ILE A 621 27.15 12.53 20.82
N SER A 622 26.76 12.06 22.01
CA SER A 622 25.65 11.14 22.23
C SER A 622 24.68 11.71 23.26
N TYR A 623 23.38 11.64 22.98
CA TYR A 623 22.31 12.12 23.87
C TYR A 623 21.19 11.09 23.91
N THR A 624 20.63 10.85 25.10
CA THR A 624 19.54 9.89 25.32
C THR A 624 18.36 10.57 25.99
N GLU A 625 17.17 10.43 25.39
CA GLU A 625 15.91 10.91 25.95
C GLU A 625 14.82 9.89 25.69
N GLY A 626 14.01 9.57 26.71
CA GLY A 626 12.92 8.59 26.61
C GLY A 626 13.40 7.17 26.24
N GLY A 627 14.64 6.80 26.60
CA GLY A 627 15.25 5.51 26.25
C GLY A 627 15.80 5.42 24.82
N VAL A 628 15.70 6.49 24.01
CA VAL A 628 16.23 6.56 22.65
C VAL A 628 17.53 7.35 22.65
N THR A 629 18.61 6.77 22.14
CA THR A 629 19.92 7.42 21.99
C THR A 629 20.14 7.86 20.55
N LYS A 630 20.60 9.10 20.36
CA LYS A 630 21.02 9.64 19.05
C LYS A 630 22.43 10.21 19.15
N THR A 631 23.16 10.17 18.06
CA THR A 631 24.55 10.65 17.99
C THR A 631 24.75 11.63 16.84
N THR A 632 25.67 12.56 17.03
CA THR A 632 26.20 13.45 15.99
C THR A 632 27.70 13.61 16.19
N THR A 633 28.41 14.30 15.30
CA THR A 633 29.86 14.45 15.37
C THR A 633 30.30 15.90 15.26
N GLN A 634 31.29 16.29 16.06
CA GLN A 634 32.01 17.55 15.94
C GLN A 634 33.41 17.29 15.38
N ALA A 635 33.72 17.85 14.22
CA ALA A 635 35.05 17.75 13.62
C ALA A 635 36.10 18.49 14.48
N VAL A 636 37.31 17.90 14.56
CA VAL A 636 38.47 18.46 15.26
C VAL A 636 39.75 18.20 14.45
N THR A 637 40.80 18.98 14.68
CA THR A 637 42.13 18.74 14.14
C THR A 637 43.12 18.44 15.26
N VAL A 638 43.94 17.40 15.08
CA VAL A 638 44.95 17.01 16.09
C VAL A 638 46.35 17.09 15.49
N THR A 639 47.19 17.94 16.09
CA THR A 639 48.61 18.04 15.73
C THR A 639 49.43 17.13 16.63
N THR A 640 50.16 16.19 16.02
CA THR A 640 51.07 15.30 16.74
C THR A 640 52.40 16.02 16.97
N ILE A 641 52.91 15.95 18.20
CA ILE A 641 54.18 16.55 18.59
C ILE A 641 55.16 15.44 18.98
N SER A 642 56.34 15.45 18.39
CA SER A 642 57.45 14.58 18.82
C SER A 642 58.17 15.19 20.02
N THR A 643 58.46 14.39 21.04
CA THR A 643 59.33 14.82 22.16
C THR A 643 60.79 15.02 21.75
N THR A 644 61.21 14.47 20.61
CA THR A 644 62.48 14.83 19.97
C THR A 644 62.28 16.09 19.14
N LEU A 645 62.83 17.23 19.58
CA LEU A 645 62.67 18.54 18.93
C LEU A 645 62.98 18.49 17.43
N ASN A 646 64.10 17.88 17.05
CA ASN A 646 64.56 17.83 15.66
C ASN A 646 63.55 17.18 14.69
N SER A 647 62.76 16.22 15.18
CA SER A 647 61.74 15.50 14.40
C SER A 647 60.47 16.31 14.14
N ASN A 648 60.35 17.51 14.71
CA ASN A 648 59.21 18.38 14.48
C ASN A 648 59.50 19.38 13.35
N SER A 649 58.48 19.72 12.57
CA SER A 649 58.57 20.84 11.62
C SER A 649 58.66 22.17 12.38
N TRP A 650 59.24 23.21 11.75
CA TRP A 650 59.24 24.55 12.35
C TRP A 650 57.82 25.07 12.59
N ALA A 651 56.85 24.75 11.73
CA ALA A 651 55.44 25.10 11.92
C ALA A 651 54.83 24.43 13.18
N THR A 652 55.16 23.15 13.44
CA THR A 652 54.76 22.45 14.68
C THR A 652 55.37 23.13 15.90
N ILE A 653 56.66 23.48 15.84
CA ILE A 653 57.35 24.21 16.93
C ILE A 653 56.69 25.57 17.18
N LYS A 654 56.31 26.29 16.12
CA LYS A 654 55.57 27.54 16.21
C LYS A 654 54.22 27.35 16.92
N ALA A 655 53.44 26.34 16.51
CA ALA A 655 52.14 26.07 17.12
C ALA A 655 52.27 25.76 18.62
N VAL A 656 53.29 24.99 19.01
CA VAL A 656 53.60 24.70 20.42
C VAL A 656 54.04 25.97 21.16
N SER A 657 54.85 26.81 20.51
CA SER A 657 55.30 28.09 21.05
C SER A 657 54.12 29.05 21.28
N ASP A 658 53.26 29.24 20.28
CA ASP A 658 52.05 30.07 20.35
C ASP A 658 51.12 29.62 21.48
N ALA A 659 51.01 28.31 21.69
CA ALA A 659 50.24 27.70 22.77
C ALA A 659 50.94 27.75 24.14
N SER A 660 52.16 28.29 24.23
CA SER A 660 52.98 28.33 25.46
C SER A 660 53.30 26.95 26.05
N LYS A 661 53.30 25.90 25.22
CA LYS A 661 53.47 24.49 25.65
C LYS A 661 54.88 23.94 25.40
N GLY A 662 55.85 24.76 24.99
CA GLY A 662 57.21 24.29 24.64
C GLY A 662 57.86 23.42 25.72
N ALA A 663 57.80 23.87 26.97
CA ALA A 663 58.36 23.17 28.12
C ALA A 663 57.64 21.84 28.47
N SER A 664 56.45 21.59 27.91
CA SER A 664 55.73 20.33 28.09
C SER A 664 56.24 19.22 27.18
N TYR A 665 56.99 19.56 26.12
CA TYR A 665 57.45 18.61 25.09
C TYR A 665 58.97 18.54 24.95
N TRP A 666 59.67 19.65 25.23
CA TRP A 666 61.11 19.79 25.01
C TRP A 666 61.80 20.41 26.22
N ALA A 667 63.11 20.19 26.32
CA ALA A 667 63.97 20.73 27.37
C ALA A 667 64.88 21.85 26.86
N VAL A 668 65.35 22.68 27.78
CA VAL A 668 66.41 23.66 27.49
C VAL A 668 67.67 22.91 27.05
N GLY A 669 68.25 23.30 25.92
CA GLY A 669 69.41 22.65 25.31
C GLY A 669 69.10 21.69 24.17
N ASP A 670 67.84 21.25 24.02
CA ASP A 670 67.40 20.40 22.90
C ASP A 670 67.70 21.07 21.56
N THR A 671 68.09 20.27 20.57
CA THR A 671 68.60 20.74 19.28
C THR A 671 67.65 20.46 18.12
N LYS A 672 67.66 21.38 17.14
CA LYS A 672 67.10 21.20 15.81
C LYS A 672 68.12 21.61 14.77
N THR A 673 68.44 20.69 13.87
CA THR A 673 69.39 20.94 12.78
C THR A 673 68.78 21.90 11.76
N ILE A 674 69.57 22.87 11.35
CA ILE A 674 69.27 23.83 10.29
C ILE A 674 70.44 23.88 9.31
N THR A 675 70.17 24.37 8.11
CA THR A 675 71.17 24.57 7.08
C THR A 675 71.32 26.06 6.79
N ILE A 676 72.53 26.59 6.98
CA ILE A 676 72.87 27.95 6.56
C ILE A 676 73.45 27.88 5.16
N ASN A 677 72.84 28.59 4.22
CA ASN A 677 73.24 28.55 2.82
C ASN A 677 73.11 29.94 2.16
N GLY A 678 74.19 30.40 1.53
CA GLY A 678 74.26 31.69 0.86
C GLY A 678 75.30 32.65 1.45
N ALA A 679 75.35 33.86 0.89
CA ALA A 679 76.26 34.90 1.31
C ALA A 679 75.79 35.59 2.61
N VAL A 680 76.73 35.79 3.53
CA VAL A 680 76.60 36.57 4.76
C VAL A 680 77.80 37.50 4.82
N GLY A 681 77.59 38.77 4.47
CA GLY A 681 78.67 39.70 4.16
C GLY A 681 79.58 39.12 3.08
N ASN A 682 80.89 39.10 3.34
CA ASN A 682 81.90 38.53 2.44
C ASN A 682 82.08 37.00 2.58
N THR A 683 81.38 36.35 3.52
CA THR A 683 81.48 34.90 3.74
C THR A 683 80.34 34.20 3.02
N THR A 684 80.65 33.17 2.23
CA THR A 684 79.61 32.32 1.63
C THR A 684 79.56 30.98 2.36
N PHE A 685 78.41 30.68 2.97
CA PHE A 685 78.13 29.37 3.54
C PHE A 685 77.54 28.46 2.47
N SER A 686 78.12 27.28 2.29
CA SER A 686 77.65 26.28 1.33
C SER A 686 77.07 25.09 2.08
N ASN A 687 75.74 25.11 2.30
CA ASN A 687 75.00 24.10 3.04
C ASN A 687 75.61 23.74 4.41
N LEU A 688 76.00 24.76 5.18
CA LEU A 688 76.56 24.53 6.51
C LEU A 688 75.46 23.98 7.44
N SER A 689 75.60 22.72 7.84
CA SER A 689 74.72 22.09 8.82
C SER A 689 75.12 22.49 10.24
N VAL A 690 74.21 23.11 10.96
CA VAL A 690 74.38 23.50 12.37
C VAL A 690 73.13 23.20 13.16
N ASP A 691 73.28 22.90 14.45
CA ASP A 691 72.15 22.78 15.33
C ASP A 691 71.81 24.14 15.95
N ALA A 692 70.55 24.54 15.84
CA ALA A 692 69.94 25.51 16.73
C ALA A 692 69.53 24.80 18.02
N PHE A 693 69.71 25.42 19.19
CA PHE A 693 69.34 24.81 20.46
C PHE A 693 68.53 25.75 21.34
N ILE A 694 67.64 25.20 22.16
CA ILE A 694 66.77 25.97 23.06
C ILE A 694 67.61 26.64 24.16
N LEU A 695 67.50 27.97 24.28
CA LEU A 695 68.06 28.77 25.36
C LEU A 695 67.12 28.88 26.57
N GLY A 696 65.80 28.87 26.32
CA GLY A 696 64.78 29.05 27.33
C GLY A 696 63.37 29.17 26.73
N PHE A 697 62.36 29.01 27.59
CA PHE A 697 60.95 29.14 27.24
C PHE A 697 60.37 30.40 27.89
N ASN A 698 59.65 31.24 27.14
CA ASN A 698 59.08 32.50 27.62
C ASN A 698 60.08 33.37 28.38
N HIS A 699 61.32 33.42 27.89
CA HIS A 699 62.40 34.15 28.53
C HIS A 699 62.03 35.64 28.66
N ASN A 700 62.06 36.16 29.89
CA ASN A 700 61.80 37.58 30.18
C ASN A 700 60.50 38.09 29.51
N SER A 701 59.45 37.27 29.50
CA SER A 701 58.25 37.44 28.67
C SER A 701 57.49 38.75 28.87
N SER A 702 57.58 39.38 30.05
CA SER A 702 56.99 40.70 30.32
C SER A 702 57.65 41.84 29.51
N ARG A 703 58.87 41.62 29.00
CA ARG A 703 59.64 42.59 28.21
C ARG A 703 59.87 42.12 26.78
N GLU A 704 60.15 40.84 26.59
CA GLU A 704 60.54 40.27 25.30
C GLU A 704 59.35 39.64 24.55
N GLY A 705 58.20 39.56 25.24
CA GLY A 705 56.93 39.04 24.79
C GLY A 705 56.68 37.59 25.17
N ALA A 706 55.42 37.25 25.41
CA ALA A 706 54.98 35.90 25.78
C ALA A 706 54.95 34.92 24.59
N ASN A 707 54.80 33.63 24.89
CA ASN A 707 54.62 32.53 23.94
C ASN A 707 55.77 32.44 22.93
N ARG A 708 57.00 32.37 23.45
CA ARG A 708 58.24 32.30 22.67
C ARG A 708 59.14 31.17 23.15
N ILE A 709 59.69 30.42 22.22
CA ILE A 709 60.82 29.52 22.48
C ILE A 709 62.07 30.21 21.95
N HIS A 710 63.02 30.48 22.83
CA HIS A 710 64.26 31.18 22.46
C HIS A 710 65.31 30.15 22.07
N PHE A 711 65.96 30.38 20.94
CA PHE A 711 66.98 29.51 20.38
C PHE A 711 68.29 30.27 20.22
N LYS A 712 69.39 29.52 20.16
CA LYS A 712 70.69 30.00 19.68
C LYS A 712 71.16 29.16 18.52
N ILE A 713 71.66 29.82 17.48
CA ILE A 713 72.27 29.16 16.33
C ILE A 713 73.72 28.85 16.69
N GLY A 714 74.07 27.56 16.63
CA GLY A 714 75.45 27.15 16.62
C GLY A 714 75.78 26.06 17.62
N LYS A 715 75.54 24.81 17.22
CA LYS A 715 76.41 23.68 17.58
C LYS A 715 76.78 22.88 16.32
N ILE A 716 77.97 22.31 16.33
CA ILE A 716 78.40 21.28 15.36
C ILE A 716 78.92 20.12 16.19
N SER A 717 78.32 18.93 16.03
CA SER A 717 78.65 17.74 16.83
C SER A 717 78.63 18.00 18.35
N GLY A 718 77.61 18.74 18.82
CA GLY A 718 77.43 19.08 20.24
C GLY A 718 78.30 20.24 20.76
N VAL A 719 79.32 20.68 20.01
CA VAL A 719 80.22 21.77 20.39
C VAL A 719 79.60 23.11 20.02
N HIS A 720 79.57 24.07 20.95
CA HIS A 720 79.11 25.45 20.70
C HIS A 720 80.01 26.14 19.68
N ILE A 721 79.43 26.73 18.65
CA ILE A 721 80.18 27.43 17.61
C ILE A 721 79.81 28.90 17.52
N ALA A 722 80.75 29.68 17.00
CA ALA A 722 80.49 30.98 16.41
C ALA A 722 80.83 30.92 14.91
N LEU A 723 79.99 31.55 14.11
CA LEU A 723 80.25 31.77 12.69
C LEU A 723 81.40 32.77 12.58
N CYS A 724 82.37 32.51 11.70
CA CYS A 724 83.55 33.35 11.53
C CYS A 724 83.73 33.63 10.05
N ASP A 725 84.26 34.81 9.70
CA ASP A 725 84.68 35.10 8.34
C ASP A 725 86.18 34.86 8.17
N SER A 726 86.67 35.09 6.96
CA SER A 726 88.10 35.02 6.64
C SER A 726 88.94 36.14 7.27
N ASN A 727 88.32 37.19 7.83
CA ASN A 727 89.00 38.31 8.46
C ASN A 727 89.08 38.18 9.99
N TYR A 728 88.67 37.04 10.56
CA TYR A 728 88.65 36.78 11.99
C TYR A 728 89.98 37.15 12.68
N GLY A 729 89.90 37.97 13.74
CA GLY A 729 91.06 38.44 14.51
C GLY A 729 91.72 39.71 13.96
N SER A 730 91.31 40.17 12.78
CA SER A 730 91.87 41.34 12.11
C SER A 730 90.85 42.48 12.03
N SER A 731 91.36 43.71 11.87
CA SER A 731 90.55 44.90 11.61
C SER A 731 90.14 45.03 10.14
N GLY A 732 88.96 45.60 9.87
CA GLY A 732 88.53 45.95 8.52
C GLY A 732 87.75 47.29 8.48
N SER A 733 87.59 47.86 7.30
CA SER A 733 86.83 49.11 7.07
C SER A 733 85.49 48.90 6.35
N SER A 734 85.06 47.64 6.17
CA SER A 734 83.85 47.28 5.41
C SER A 734 82.85 46.51 6.27
N ALA A 735 81.61 46.99 6.37
CA ALA A 735 80.49 46.35 7.08
C ALA A 735 80.14 44.92 6.59
N SER A 736 80.86 44.39 5.60
CA SER A 736 80.72 43.04 5.07
C SER A 736 81.54 41.99 5.84
N TYR A 737 82.37 42.40 6.79
CA TYR A 737 83.04 41.49 7.74
C TYR A 737 82.20 41.27 9.01
N PHE A 738 82.55 40.27 9.82
CA PHE A 738 81.84 39.90 11.06
C PHE A 738 82.23 40.80 12.24
N GLN A 739 82.12 42.10 12.01
CA GLN A 739 82.48 43.17 12.92
C GLN A 739 81.23 43.91 13.41
N MET A 740 81.34 44.58 14.55
CA MET A 740 80.23 45.39 15.07
C MET A 740 79.94 46.58 14.15
N ASN A 741 80.98 47.29 13.70
CA ASN A 741 80.90 48.47 12.82
C ASN A 741 82.04 48.54 11.81
N ALA A 742 81.81 49.21 10.67
CA ALA A 742 82.84 49.49 9.65
C ALA A 742 83.92 50.46 10.11
N SER A 743 83.61 51.32 11.07
CA SER A 743 84.55 52.25 11.69
C SER A 743 84.85 51.83 13.13
N ASN A 744 86.02 52.22 13.64
CA ASN A 744 86.43 51.93 15.02
C ASN A 744 85.71 52.83 16.04
N THR A 745 84.38 52.74 16.09
CA THR A 745 83.52 53.44 17.04
C THR A 745 82.35 52.55 17.47
N ASN A 746 81.88 52.72 18.70
CA ASN A 746 80.62 52.15 19.17
C ASN A 746 79.46 53.17 19.17
N SER A 747 79.66 54.35 18.59
CA SER A 747 78.59 55.34 18.42
C SER A 747 77.41 54.74 17.65
N GLY A 748 76.20 55.03 18.11
CA GLY A 748 74.95 54.39 17.67
C GLY A 748 74.61 53.10 18.41
N GLY A 749 75.50 52.60 19.29
CA GLY A 749 75.29 51.40 20.11
C GLY A 749 74.86 50.17 19.31
N TRP A 750 74.10 49.28 19.94
CA TRP A 750 73.53 48.11 19.26
C TRP A 750 72.58 48.52 18.11
N ASN A 751 71.65 49.43 18.38
CA ASN A 751 70.64 49.88 17.42
C ASN A 751 71.23 50.33 16.07
N GLY A 752 72.31 51.12 16.12
CA GLY A 752 73.02 51.66 14.96
C GLY A 752 74.05 50.74 14.34
N SER A 753 74.39 49.61 14.99
CA SER A 753 75.50 48.77 14.57
C SER A 753 75.31 48.11 13.20
N SER A 754 76.42 47.98 12.45
CA SER A 754 76.44 47.26 11.16
C SER A 754 76.14 45.77 11.35
N MET A 755 76.60 45.18 12.47
CA MET A 755 76.27 43.81 12.87
C MET A 755 74.75 43.60 12.94
N ARG A 756 74.03 44.46 13.65
CA ARG A 756 72.57 44.34 13.81
C ARG A 756 71.82 44.54 12.50
N LYS A 757 72.10 45.65 11.81
CA LYS A 757 71.31 46.09 10.65
C LYS A 757 71.64 45.31 9.38
N THR A 758 72.94 45.15 9.09
CA THR A 758 73.40 44.60 7.81
C THR A 758 73.71 43.12 7.94
N LEU A 759 74.60 42.71 8.85
CA LEU A 759 75.07 41.33 8.90
C LEU A 759 73.99 40.37 9.38
N LEU A 760 73.32 40.67 10.50
CA LEU A 760 72.18 39.89 10.97
C LEU A 760 70.91 40.17 10.16
N GLY A 761 70.81 41.31 9.49
CA GLY A 761 69.70 41.63 8.59
C GLY A 761 68.45 42.22 9.24
N ASN A 762 68.53 42.79 10.45
CA ASN A 762 67.38 43.41 11.12
C ASN A 762 66.92 44.76 10.51
N SER A 763 67.45 45.16 9.35
CA SER A 763 66.87 46.23 8.53
C SER A 763 65.68 45.76 7.68
N GLY A 764 65.49 44.45 7.53
CA GLY A 764 64.32 43.84 6.88
C GLY A 764 63.54 42.93 7.84
N THR A 765 62.80 41.97 7.28
CA THR A 765 61.99 41.00 8.01
C THR A 765 62.33 39.57 7.58
N PRO A 766 61.95 38.53 8.33
CA PRO A 766 62.17 37.14 7.91
C PRO A 766 61.51 36.79 6.57
N THR A 767 60.40 37.43 6.23
CA THR A 767 59.70 37.27 4.95
C THR A 767 60.32 38.07 3.80
N SER A 768 61.05 39.15 4.12
CA SER A 768 61.77 40.00 3.17
C SER A 768 63.17 40.33 3.70
N PRO A 769 64.08 39.34 3.78
CA PRO A 769 65.38 39.55 4.41
C PRO A 769 66.32 40.30 3.46
N PRO A 770 67.18 41.21 3.96
CA PRO A 770 68.17 41.87 3.12
C PRO A 770 69.13 40.87 2.49
N SER A 771 69.45 41.03 1.20
CA SER A 771 70.41 40.17 0.50
C SER A 771 71.79 40.23 1.16
N GLY A 772 72.49 39.10 1.23
CA GLY A 772 73.80 39.01 1.86
C GLY A 772 73.78 39.08 3.39
N SER A 773 72.61 38.97 4.03
CA SER A 773 72.49 38.89 5.50
C SER A 773 72.36 37.45 6.00
N LEU A 774 72.67 37.23 7.27
CA LEU A 774 72.46 35.94 7.92
C LEU A 774 70.98 35.55 7.93
N LEU A 775 70.07 36.52 8.11
CA LEU A 775 68.64 36.24 8.02
C LEU A 775 68.28 35.65 6.65
N ALA A 776 68.80 36.18 5.55
CA ALA A 776 68.58 35.64 4.21
C ALA A 776 69.16 34.23 4.01
N ALA A 777 70.28 33.92 4.67
CA ALA A 777 70.96 32.63 4.57
C ALA A 777 70.33 31.50 5.41
N LEU A 778 69.35 31.79 6.28
CA LEU A 778 68.62 30.77 7.04
C LEU A 778 67.63 29.96 6.17
N PRO A 779 67.13 28.80 6.63
CA PRO A 779 66.04 28.11 5.95
C PRO A 779 64.73 28.93 5.91
N ALA A 780 63.97 28.82 4.81
CA ALA A 780 62.74 29.59 4.62
C ALA A 780 61.61 29.20 5.60
N ASP A 781 61.50 27.91 5.92
CA ASP A 781 60.55 27.37 6.89
C ASP A 781 60.86 27.82 8.33
N LEU A 782 62.15 27.96 8.69
CA LEU A 782 62.56 28.61 9.93
C LEU A 782 62.16 30.09 9.93
N ARG A 783 62.50 30.85 8.88
CA ARG A 783 62.15 32.27 8.80
C ARG A 783 60.65 32.51 8.94
N ALA A 784 59.82 31.65 8.37
CA ALA A 784 58.36 31.74 8.43
C ALA A 784 57.79 31.67 9.86
N VAL A 785 58.56 31.14 10.82
CA VAL A 785 58.12 30.99 12.21
C VAL A 785 58.80 31.94 13.18
N MET A 786 59.81 32.72 12.74
CA MET A 786 60.54 33.63 13.61
C MET A 786 59.62 34.74 14.16
N LYS A 787 59.69 34.95 15.46
CA LYS A 787 59.00 36.02 16.17
C LYS A 787 59.96 37.17 16.44
N ALA A 788 59.45 38.39 16.27
CA ALA A 788 60.15 39.59 16.72
C ALA A 788 60.34 39.55 18.25
N VAL A 789 61.52 39.91 18.72
CA VAL A 789 61.88 39.95 20.14
C VAL A 789 62.32 41.36 20.50
N THR A 790 61.73 41.92 21.55
CA THR A 790 62.17 43.19 22.11
C THR A 790 63.43 42.95 22.93
N LYS A 791 64.55 43.55 22.53
CA LYS A 791 65.84 43.43 23.22
C LYS A 791 66.30 44.78 23.74
N TYR A 792 66.80 44.80 24.97
CA TYR A 792 67.36 46.00 25.57
C TYR A 792 68.88 45.94 25.47
N SER A 793 69.51 47.07 25.16
CA SER A 793 70.96 47.25 25.11
C SER A 793 71.26 48.74 25.12
N ASP A 794 72.51 49.12 25.37
CA ASP A 794 72.96 50.48 25.02
C ASP A 794 72.86 50.69 23.51
N ASN A 795 71.96 51.59 23.10
CA ASN A 795 71.63 51.91 21.71
C ASN A 795 72.12 53.29 21.27
N THR A 796 72.95 53.94 22.10
CA THR A 796 73.55 55.25 21.79
C THR A 796 75.07 55.13 21.69
N GLY A 797 75.70 54.35 22.58
CA GLY A 797 77.14 54.16 22.66
C GLY A 797 77.90 55.44 22.98
N GLY A 798 79.18 55.49 22.59
CA GLY A 798 80.05 56.65 22.79
C GLY A 798 80.93 56.62 24.06
N GLY A 799 81.01 55.47 24.76
CA GLY A 799 81.84 55.33 25.95
C GLY A 799 81.28 56.06 27.17
N SER A 800 79.97 55.93 27.41
CA SER A 800 79.31 56.49 28.59
C SER A 800 78.44 55.45 29.29
N ASN A 801 78.51 55.40 30.62
CA ASN A 801 77.65 54.58 31.47
C ASN A 801 76.32 55.30 31.80
N THR A 802 75.59 55.76 30.78
CA THR A 802 74.35 56.54 30.95
C THR A 802 73.11 55.64 30.85
N ALA A 803 72.26 55.64 31.88
CA ALA A 803 71.09 54.76 31.93
C ALA A 803 70.06 55.00 30.80
N SER A 804 69.85 56.25 30.37
CA SER A 804 68.91 56.58 29.29
C SER A 804 69.36 56.10 27.90
N TYR A 805 70.61 55.64 27.75
CA TYR A 805 71.11 55.06 26.50
C TYR A 805 70.63 53.62 26.32
N VAL A 806 70.25 52.96 27.42
CA VAL A 806 69.65 51.63 27.40
C VAL A 806 68.19 51.74 26.97
N THR A 807 67.92 51.39 25.73
CA THR A 807 66.58 51.42 25.13
C THR A 807 66.30 50.09 24.45
N SER A 808 65.08 49.89 23.96
CA SER A 808 64.71 48.66 23.25
C SER A 808 64.96 48.75 21.74
N THR A 809 65.38 47.64 21.16
CA THR A 809 65.28 47.32 19.73
C THR A 809 64.30 46.18 19.53
N THR A 810 63.77 46.06 18.31
CA THR A 810 63.00 44.89 17.89
C THR A 810 63.85 44.10 16.91
N ASP A 811 64.17 42.86 17.26
CA ASP A 811 65.13 42.03 16.53
C ASP A 811 64.53 40.65 16.23
N TYR A 812 64.83 40.10 15.05
CA TYR A 812 64.54 38.71 14.69
C TYR A 812 65.75 37.81 14.93
N LEU A 813 66.93 38.33 14.63
CA LEU A 813 68.23 37.78 15.03
C LEU A 813 68.89 38.76 15.99
N PHE A 814 69.34 38.29 17.14
CA PHE A 814 70.02 39.13 18.13
C PHE A 814 71.29 38.45 18.60
N LEU A 815 72.32 39.22 18.92
CA LEU A 815 73.39 38.72 19.75
C LEU A 815 72.95 38.77 21.20
N LEU A 816 73.40 37.80 21.99
CA LEU A 816 73.15 37.81 23.43
C LEU A 816 73.88 39.00 24.08
N SER A 817 73.31 39.55 25.14
CA SER A 817 74.01 40.56 25.95
C SER A 817 75.02 39.92 26.88
N GLU A 818 75.91 40.72 27.45
CA GLU A 818 76.82 40.26 28.50
C GLU A 818 76.02 39.65 29.68
N PHE A 819 74.96 40.33 30.14
CA PHE A 819 74.13 39.84 31.24
C PHE A 819 73.40 38.53 30.89
N GLU A 820 72.91 38.37 29.66
CA GLU A 820 72.22 37.16 29.22
C GLU A 820 73.11 35.91 29.24
N TYR A 821 74.42 36.07 28.98
CA TYR A 821 75.42 35.01 29.13
C TYR A 821 75.81 34.80 30.60
N HIS A 822 76.10 35.87 31.31
CA HIS A 822 76.84 35.81 32.57
C HIS A 822 75.97 35.85 33.83
N GLY A 823 74.75 36.38 33.73
CA GLY A 823 73.91 36.70 34.88
C GLY A 823 74.43 37.87 35.73
N ALA A 824 75.50 38.52 35.25
CA ALA A 824 76.17 39.64 35.88
C ALA A 824 76.77 40.54 34.80
N ARG A 825 76.95 41.82 35.13
CA ARG A 825 77.59 42.83 34.28
C ARG A 825 79.04 43.04 34.71
N THR A 826 79.96 43.04 33.75
CA THR A 826 81.38 43.37 33.87
C THR A 826 81.70 44.68 33.12
N TYR A 827 81.42 44.75 31.82
CA TYR A 827 81.83 45.87 30.95
C TYR A 827 80.66 46.62 30.31
N ALA A 828 79.48 46.00 30.24
CA ALA A 828 78.31 46.60 29.59
C ALA A 828 77.82 47.87 30.31
N ASN A 829 76.95 48.65 29.68
CA ASN A 829 76.23 49.72 30.39
C ASN A 829 75.48 49.12 31.60
N SER A 830 75.71 49.70 32.78
CA SER A 830 75.21 49.17 34.07
C SER A 830 73.69 49.13 34.15
N ALA A 831 72.97 49.93 33.36
CA ALA A 831 71.51 49.88 33.33
C ALA A 831 70.95 48.69 32.54
N GLU A 832 71.74 48.02 31.68
CA GLU A 832 71.27 46.87 30.88
C GLU A 832 70.72 45.74 31.75
N GLN A 833 71.34 45.48 32.91
CA GLN A 833 70.93 44.42 33.84
C GLN A 833 69.50 44.60 34.40
N ASN A 834 68.95 45.82 34.38
CA ASN A 834 67.60 46.11 34.89
C ASN A 834 66.48 45.69 33.91
N TYR A 835 66.85 45.38 32.66
CA TYR A 835 65.91 45.05 31.58
C TYR A 835 66.10 43.63 31.02
N GLN A 836 67.19 42.96 31.39
CA GLN A 836 67.60 41.67 30.83
C GLN A 836 67.53 40.58 31.91
N ALA A 837 67.42 39.32 31.49
CA ALA A 837 67.52 38.16 32.37
C ALA A 837 68.61 37.22 31.84
N GLN A 838 69.22 36.40 32.71
CA GLN A 838 70.10 35.33 32.24
C GLN A 838 69.28 34.23 31.57
N TYR A 839 69.72 33.72 30.41
CA TYR A 839 69.05 32.56 29.81
C TYR A 839 69.22 31.31 30.66
N ASP A 840 68.15 30.52 30.79
CA ASP A 840 68.13 29.29 31.60
C ASP A 840 69.23 28.31 31.21
N TYR A 841 69.58 28.26 29.91
CA TYR A 841 70.68 27.46 29.42
C TYR A 841 72.01 27.79 30.13
N TYR A 842 72.39 29.06 30.27
CA TYR A 842 73.63 29.43 30.96
C TYR A 842 73.48 29.48 32.47
N LYS A 843 72.28 29.78 32.98
CA LYS A 843 71.96 29.70 34.40
C LYS A 843 72.15 28.27 34.95
N ALA A 844 71.90 27.25 34.11
CA ALA A 844 72.17 25.85 34.41
C ALA A 844 73.67 25.46 34.39
N GLY A 845 74.59 26.41 34.16
CA GLY A 845 76.03 26.16 34.20
C GLY A 845 76.62 25.60 32.90
N ASN A 846 75.87 25.60 31.79
CA ASN A 846 76.40 25.15 30.50
C ASN A 846 77.53 26.06 29.99
N SER A 847 78.42 25.48 29.15
CA SER A 847 79.58 26.18 28.59
C SER A 847 79.19 27.44 27.81
N LYS A 848 80.03 28.46 27.95
CA LYS A 848 79.98 29.74 27.23
C LYS A 848 81.08 29.85 26.17
N ILE A 849 81.93 28.82 26.05
CA ILE A 849 83.04 28.83 25.10
C ILE A 849 82.49 28.52 23.71
N HIS A 850 82.76 29.39 22.75
CA HIS A 850 82.45 29.16 21.34
C HIS A 850 83.70 28.73 20.60
N TYR A 851 83.53 27.85 19.63
CA TYR A 851 84.57 27.41 18.72
C TYR A 851 84.29 27.91 17.30
N LYS A 852 85.32 28.02 16.46
CA LYS A 852 85.12 28.44 15.07
C LYS A 852 84.30 27.37 14.32
N HIS A 853 83.26 27.80 13.61
CA HIS A 853 82.42 26.88 12.82
C HIS A 853 83.20 26.04 11.79
N ASN A 854 84.31 26.57 11.24
CA ASN A 854 85.19 25.92 10.28
C ASN A 854 86.41 25.22 10.91
N ALA A 855 86.56 25.28 12.24
CA ALA A 855 87.62 24.63 13.00
C ALA A 855 87.14 24.44 14.45
N THR A 856 86.27 23.46 14.68
CA THR A 856 85.53 23.27 15.95
C THR A 856 86.42 22.91 17.16
N GLY A 857 87.72 22.66 16.97
CA GLY A 857 88.71 22.53 18.04
C GLY A 857 89.38 23.84 18.46
N THR A 858 89.14 24.94 17.74
CA THR A 858 89.76 26.26 18.00
C THR A 858 88.74 27.21 18.61
N ALA A 859 88.96 27.62 19.87
CA ALA A 859 88.11 28.58 20.57
C ALA A 859 88.09 29.95 19.85
N ALA A 860 86.96 30.64 19.93
CA ALA A 860 86.71 31.92 19.30
C ALA A 860 86.10 32.92 20.28
N TYR A 861 86.57 34.16 20.23
CA TYR A 861 85.80 35.33 20.70
C TYR A 861 84.44 35.39 20.00
N ALA A 862 83.36 35.63 20.76
CA ALA A 862 82.00 35.73 20.24
C ALA A 862 81.33 37.04 20.65
N TRP A 863 80.87 37.83 19.70
CA TRP A 863 80.29 39.15 19.96
C TRP A 863 79.05 39.10 20.86
N CYS A 864 78.91 40.12 21.71
CA CYS A 864 77.68 40.46 22.41
C CYS A 864 77.06 41.72 21.80
N ARG A 865 75.74 41.91 21.97
CA ARG A 865 75.11 43.18 21.57
C ARG A 865 75.47 44.36 22.49
N SER A 866 75.89 44.06 23.73
CA SER A 866 76.21 45.07 24.75
C SER A 866 77.41 45.93 24.35
N VAL A 867 77.29 47.23 24.63
CA VAL A 867 78.36 48.22 24.39
C VAL A 867 79.22 48.34 25.64
N ASN A 868 80.54 48.49 25.48
CA ASN A 868 81.41 48.81 26.63
C ASN A 868 81.12 50.24 27.12
N SER A 869 80.89 50.41 28.42
CA SER A 869 80.47 51.69 28.99
C SER A 869 81.58 52.75 29.11
N ASP A 870 82.84 52.36 29.00
CA ASP A 870 83.98 53.19 29.38
C ASP A 870 84.78 53.68 28.17
N PHE A 871 84.61 53.03 27.01
CA PHE A 871 85.35 53.33 25.78
C PHE A 871 84.39 53.60 24.61
N SER A 872 84.73 54.55 23.73
CA SER A 872 83.89 54.96 22.59
C SER A 872 84.08 54.13 21.31
N ASN A 873 84.87 53.06 21.38
CA ASN A 873 85.29 52.26 20.24
C ASN A 873 85.21 50.74 20.46
N ILE A 874 84.59 50.30 21.56
CA ILE A 874 84.63 48.91 22.01
C ILE A 874 83.22 48.36 22.26
N PHE A 875 83.01 47.10 21.90
CA PHE A 875 81.81 46.32 22.26
C PHE A 875 82.20 45.14 23.16
N CYS A 876 81.21 44.61 23.89
CA CYS A 876 81.40 43.44 24.74
C CYS A 876 81.40 42.17 23.87
N LEU A 877 82.09 41.14 24.35
CA LEU A 877 82.14 39.82 23.74
C LEU A 877 82.41 38.74 24.80
N VAL A 878 82.22 37.48 24.44
CA VAL A 878 82.66 36.34 25.24
C VAL A 878 84.07 35.94 24.81
N SER A 879 84.99 35.79 25.77
CA SER A 879 86.37 35.40 25.51
C SER A 879 86.51 33.95 25.07
N THR A 880 87.69 33.57 24.56
CA THR A 880 88.02 32.17 24.24
C THR A 880 87.98 31.25 25.46
N GLY A 881 88.04 31.80 26.69
CA GLY A 881 87.84 31.08 27.95
C GLY A 881 86.40 31.08 28.47
N GLY A 882 85.44 31.68 27.76
CA GLY A 882 84.03 31.76 28.16
C GLY A 882 83.71 32.87 29.18
N GLY A 883 84.69 33.75 29.47
CA GLY A 883 84.51 34.91 30.36
C GLY A 883 84.00 36.14 29.63
N ALA A 884 83.52 37.14 30.36
CA ALA A 884 83.22 38.45 29.79
C ALA A 884 84.53 39.11 29.32
N SER A 885 84.52 39.73 28.15
CA SER A 885 85.65 40.46 27.57
C SER A 885 85.14 41.51 26.60
N THR A 886 86.05 42.23 25.95
CA THR A 886 85.71 43.31 25.03
C THR A 886 86.58 43.27 23.78
N GLY A 887 86.16 43.96 22.72
CA GLY A 887 86.90 44.05 21.47
C GLY A 887 86.58 45.33 20.69
N TYR A 888 87.53 45.78 19.88
CA TYR A 888 87.33 46.96 19.03
C TYR A 888 86.24 46.75 17.98
N ALA A 889 85.41 47.77 17.76
CA ALA A 889 84.18 47.66 16.96
C ALA A 889 84.38 47.19 15.51
N TYR A 890 85.55 47.48 14.95
CA TYR A 890 85.98 47.20 13.56
C TYR A 890 86.83 45.93 13.40
N HIS A 891 87.02 45.15 14.47
CA HIS A 891 87.63 43.83 14.36
C HIS A 891 86.56 42.80 13.96
N SER A 892 86.97 41.79 13.19
CA SER A 892 86.10 40.65 12.94
C SER A 892 86.28 39.59 14.02
N TYR A 893 85.16 39.15 14.64
CA TYR A 893 85.12 38.04 15.60
C TYR A 893 83.93 37.12 15.31
N GLY A 894 83.67 36.18 16.21
CA GLY A 894 82.63 35.17 16.07
C GLY A 894 81.22 35.75 16.22
N VAL A 895 80.30 35.29 15.37
CA VAL A 895 78.87 35.65 15.38
C VAL A 895 78.06 34.43 15.83
N ALA A 896 77.33 34.58 16.94
CA ALA A 896 76.54 33.49 17.54
C ALA A 896 75.15 34.01 17.93
N PRO A 897 74.23 34.15 16.96
CA PRO A 897 72.96 34.82 17.16
C PRO A 897 71.91 33.89 17.79
N GLY A 898 71.01 34.50 18.55
CA GLY A 898 69.75 33.92 18.97
C GLY A 898 68.57 34.39 18.13
N PHE A 899 67.48 33.65 18.22
CA PHE A 899 66.17 33.98 17.65
C PHE A 899 65.06 33.45 18.56
N ALA A 900 63.81 33.81 18.29
CA ALA A 900 62.65 33.17 18.89
C ALA A 900 61.69 32.64 17.83
N ALA A 901 61.02 31.52 18.12
CA ALA A 901 59.90 30.98 17.35
C ALA A 901 58.63 30.88 18.21
#